data_AF-A0A2E7DAD1-F1
#
_entry.id   AF-A0A2E7DAD1-F1
#
_cell.length_a   1.000
_cell.length_b   1.000
_cell.length_c   1.000
_cell.angle_alpha   90.00
_cell.angle_beta   90.00
_cell.angle_gamma   90.00
#
_symmetry.space_group_name_H-M   'P 1'
#
loop_
_entity.id
_entity.type
_entity.pdbx_description
1 polymer ?
#
loop_
_entity_poly.entity_id
_entity_poly.type
_entity_poly.pdbx_seq_one_letter_code
_entity_poly.pdbx_strand_id
1 'polypeptide(L)'
;MQIMTWNVNSLKARQEFVFHYLDEAQPDVICLQELKMEEDSVPKELFEERGYEVAIHGQRQWNGVLIGSKKPMSNVTSGLPEGDEGQARLIACEIKDSKETLKLVNLYCPQGQAEDSPKFQYKLRFYQALRKWVAENYKPDDNLLIVGDLNIAPLKTDVWDVGAFKNVPTYHPLEHEEWEQLISFGLEDVVVPHIEPGQFTFWDYRGARFRQNQGMRIDHALATKSVATWVTDAKIDREARKKRKGHPPSDHVPVTVTLDAGAKAKPATRKGSKSRVILIDGSSLIYRAYYAIPGNFSTSAGLHTNAIYGFALMFGKILAGKMPEFGAMVFDAPGKTFRDEEYPEYKAQRESMPSELKEQLESIDHLVNEHDFPILRVKGYEADDVIGALTQQALDAGHEVRIISGDKDFCQLIGPDVRMVDTLRDIVYDTELVQKRWGVSPEQFIDHLALLGDKVDNIPGVPGIGQKTSASLLERFGSLDGVYENVEELKGKQKSNLIEFRDQAYMSQRLATIDKNAPLDVGLEDLKLSERNTEKINQVYREFEFYSLLSDDEQSESEAADTQDITICKDVKAFQSFVKAHTKELIAVTPAFEQPSHLTGAIVGVAVSTETEAAYLPLGESDGSLGKKGLQALQSYLEDESPQKVVHNLRDVLCLFARHEIKLSGVIGDLQSASFLVDPNKLLPHRLDQIVKEYLHRTVEPLKRLIGSGKSEKQLSELMLEDVAAWTCQMAGATAQAWPKVQQRLEEEGQSGLLADLSMPMSRVLAEMQQTGIRVDSDDLEAMGMEFGKRKEEIEEAIYELAGSKFNIGSTKQLAKVLFEDLGLPVIKKTKTGFSTAADVLERLAQKHDIAKLILRQRALAKLINTYTSVLREAVFPEDGRVHCTFQQTTGVSGRLITTDPDLQRTPIRSEDGKRIRQAFLPREDWTLISADWSQIELRVLAHFSQDPRLVSAFRDEIDLHRVTAAELFDVHEEAVTPEQRNIGKTVNFATIYGQGATALGQQLGMTRHEVKKMIDRYFELYSGVRSWLDNTIAAAHESGFVTTILGRKRYIPELSSNNFSDKAYGERIAANTPIQGSAADICKLAMLEIDRRLKAESCEARMILQIHDELLFEAPANEVEQVITIVRECMEQPYELAVPLKVDIGAGKSWAAAH
;
A
#
# COMPACT_ATOMS: atom_id res chain seq x y z
N MET A 1 -11.55 -31.54 31.55
CA MET A 1 -12.64 -30.69 31.03
C MET A 1 -12.00 -29.52 30.29
N GLN A 2 -12.32 -29.32 29.01
CA GLN A 2 -11.82 -28.20 28.21
C GLN A 2 -12.89 -27.11 28.10
N ILE A 3 -12.52 -25.89 28.51
CA ILE A 3 -13.37 -24.70 28.47
C ILE A 3 -12.82 -23.79 27.37
N MET A 4 -13.68 -23.33 26.48
CA MET A 4 -13.36 -22.40 25.41
C MET A 4 -14.07 -21.07 25.66
N THR A 5 -13.36 -19.94 25.54
CA THR A 5 -13.96 -18.60 25.48
C THR A 5 -13.66 -17.93 24.15
N TRP A 6 -14.64 -17.25 23.56
CA TRP A 6 -14.50 -16.61 22.26
C TRP A 6 -15.49 -15.46 22.00
N ASN A 7 -14.96 -14.25 21.81
CA ASN A 7 -15.75 -13.16 21.24
C ASN A 7 -15.91 -13.39 19.73
N VAL A 8 -17.16 -13.54 19.27
CA VAL A 8 -17.47 -13.87 17.87
C VAL A 8 -17.85 -12.64 17.03
N ASN A 9 -17.80 -11.44 17.61
CA ASN A 9 -18.27 -10.14 17.09
C ASN A 9 -19.73 -10.06 16.61
N SER A 10 -20.36 -11.19 16.30
CA SER A 10 -21.77 -11.38 15.99
C SER A 10 -21.97 -12.87 15.70
N LEU A 11 -22.63 -13.59 16.61
CA LEU A 11 -23.06 -14.96 16.32
C LEU A 11 -24.00 -14.98 15.12
N LYS A 12 -24.89 -13.98 15.02
CA LYS A 12 -25.79 -13.79 13.87
C LYS A 12 -25.06 -13.78 12.52
N ALA A 13 -23.93 -13.10 12.41
CA ALA A 13 -23.19 -12.97 11.15
C ALA A 13 -22.22 -14.14 10.89
N ARG A 14 -21.87 -14.91 11.92
CA ARG A 14 -20.80 -15.93 11.87
C ARG A 14 -21.24 -17.31 12.33
N GLN A 15 -22.55 -17.55 12.36
CA GLN A 15 -23.15 -18.80 12.82
C GLN A 15 -22.47 -20.03 12.22
N GLU A 16 -22.43 -20.13 10.90
CA GLU A 16 -21.82 -21.28 10.19
C GLU A 16 -20.34 -21.47 10.54
N PHE A 17 -19.60 -20.38 10.68
CA PHE A 17 -18.17 -20.42 11.00
C PHE A 17 -17.92 -20.90 12.43
N VAL A 18 -18.70 -20.40 13.39
CA VAL A 18 -18.61 -20.80 14.80
C VAL A 18 -18.94 -22.28 14.93
N PHE A 19 -20.05 -22.74 14.34
CA PHE A 19 -20.43 -24.15 14.44
C PHE A 19 -19.45 -25.08 13.73
N HIS A 20 -18.90 -24.68 12.58
CA HIS A 20 -17.86 -25.46 11.91
C HIS A 20 -16.58 -25.58 12.76
N TYR A 21 -16.18 -24.52 13.49
CA TYR A 21 -15.08 -24.61 14.45
C TYR A 21 -15.43 -25.53 15.62
N LEU A 22 -16.65 -25.43 16.17
CA LEU A 22 -17.11 -26.29 17.26
C LEU A 22 -17.14 -27.77 16.88
N ASP A 23 -17.45 -28.09 15.62
CA ASP A 23 -17.44 -29.46 15.11
C ASP A 23 -16.03 -30.08 15.13
N GLU A 24 -14.99 -29.26 14.95
CA GLU A 24 -13.59 -29.70 14.99
C GLU A 24 -12.99 -29.66 16.39
N ALA A 25 -13.21 -28.58 17.13
CA ALA A 25 -12.59 -28.37 18.44
C ALA A 25 -13.28 -29.14 19.57
N GLN A 26 -14.60 -29.35 19.45
CA GLN A 26 -15.45 -30.10 20.38
C GLN A 26 -15.23 -29.85 21.90
N PRO A 27 -15.08 -28.59 22.37
CA PRO A 27 -14.83 -28.31 23.79
C PRO A 27 -15.95 -28.84 24.70
N ASP A 28 -15.67 -29.08 25.98
CA ASP A 28 -16.69 -29.51 26.94
C ASP A 28 -17.63 -28.36 27.32
N VAL A 29 -17.09 -27.14 27.39
CA VAL A 29 -17.81 -25.92 27.75
C VAL A 29 -17.42 -24.79 26.79
N ILE A 30 -18.40 -24.01 26.34
CA ILE A 30 -18.24 -22.86 25.46
C ILE A 30 -18.75 -21.59 26.15
N CYS A 31 -17.99 -20.51 26.05
CA CYS A 31 -18.32 -19.19 26.53
C CYS A 31 -18.21 -18.23 25.35
N LEU A 32 -19.34 -17.77 24.81
CA LEU A 32 -19.36 -16.85 23.66
C LEU A 32 -19.72 -15.44 24.11
N GLN A 33 -19.09 -14.45 23.49
CA GLN A 33 -19.39 -13.01 23.70
C GLN A 33 -19.78 -12.33 22.38
N GLU A 34 -20.43 -11.17 22.51
CA GLU A 34 -20.87 -10.33 21.40
C GLU A 34 -21.86 -11.04 20.44
N LEU A 35 -22.86 -11.74 21.00
CA LEU A 35 -23.83 -12.53 20.23
C LEU A 35 -24.59 -11.68 19.19
N LYS A 36 -25.03 -10.47 19.58
CA LYS A 36 -25.91 -9.55 18.80
C LYS A 36 -27.23 -10.20 18.42
N MET A 37 -27.79 -10.96 19.35
CA MET A 37 -29.05 -11.69 19.22
C MET A 37 -29.78 -11.61 20.57
N GLU A 38 -31.09 -11.38 20.52
CA GLU A 38 -31.95 -11.59 21.69
C GLU A 38 -31.99 -13.10 22.02
N GLU A 39 -32.32 -13.44 23.27
CA GLU A 39 -32.26 -14.82 23.75
C GLU A 39 -33.03 -15.80 22.85
N ASP A 40 -34.25 -15.44 22.47
CA ASP A 40 -35.13 -16.27 21.63
C ASP A 40 -34.65 -16.39 20.17
N SER A 41 -33.72 -15.55 19.75
CA SER A 41 -33.16 -15.58 18.40
C SER A 41 -31.92 -16.48 18.28
N VAL A 42 -31.29 -16.84 19.39
CA VAL A 42 -30.11 -17.71 19.38
C VAL A 42 -30.56 -19.12 18.96
N PRO A 43 -29.88 -19.77 17.98
CA PRO A 43 -30.27 -21.10 17.50
C PRO A 43 -29.90 -22.18 18.51
N LYS A 44 -30.70 -22.32 19.59
CA LYS A 44 -30.45 -23.26 20.70
C LYS A 44 -30.34 -24.70 20.18
N GLU A 45 -31.15 -25.07 19.19
CA GLU A 45 -31.16 -26.44 18.63
C GLU A 45 -29.79 -26.85 18.06
N LEU A 46 -29.06 -25.92 17.42
CA LEU A 46 -27.75 -26.23 16.84
C LEU A 46 -26.67 -26.51 17.90
N PHE A 47 -26.83 -25.99 19.12
CA PHE A 47 -25.97 -26.31 20.25
C PHE A 47 -26.38 -27.63 20.91
N GLU A 48 -27.69 -27.84 21.06
CA GLU A 48 -28.26 -29.07 21.60
C GLU A 48 -27.92 -30.30 20.74
N GLU A 49 -27.94 -30.17 19.40
CA GLU A 49 -27.48 -31.19 18.44
C GLU A 49 -26.02 -31.62 18.67
N ARG A 50 -25.18 -30.74 19.24
CA ARG A 50 -23.78 -30.99 19.60
C ARG A 50 -23.60 -31.41 21.07
N GLY A 51 -24.70 -31.61 21.78
CA GLY A 51 -24.75 -32.07 23.16
C GLY A 51 -24.59 -30.98 24.22
N TYR A 52 -24.72 -29.70 23.87
CA TYR A 52 -24.63 -28.61 24.84
C TYR A 52 -26.00 -28.25 25.42
N GLU A 53 -26.10 -28.20 26.74
CA GLU A 53 -27.10 -27.38 27.45
C GLU A 53 -26.66 -25.92 27.37
N VAL A 54 -27.56 -24.97 27.03
CA VAL A 54 -27.21 -23.56 26.83
C VAL A 54 -27.95 -22.60 27.76
N ALA A 55 -27.20 -21.69 28.36
CA ALA A 55 -27.67 -20.55 29.12
C ALA A 55 -27.28 -19.27 28.38
N ILE A 56 -28.24 -18.36 28.16
CA ILE A 56 -28.06 -17.20 27.29
C ILE A 56 -28.54 -15.94 28.00
N HIS A 57 -27.75 -14.87 27.88
CA HIS A 57 -28.19 -13.52 28.16
C HIS A 57 -27.97 -12.69 26.89
N GLY A 58 -29.05 -12.50 26.11
CA GLY A 58 -29.00 -11.95 24.76
C GLY A 58 -29.41 -10.49 24.68
N GLN A 59 -28.87 -9.75 23.70
CA GLN A 59 -29.29 -8.39 23.35
C GLN A 59 -29.14 -8.16 21.84
N ARG A 60 -30.11 -7.47 21.23
CA ARG A 60 -30.24 -7.33 19.76
C ARG A 60 -29.05 -6.67 19.07
N GLN A 61 -28.42 -5.69 19.71
CA GLN A 61 -27.28 -4.95 19.13
C GLN A 61 -26.16 -4.81 20.16
N TRP A 62 -24.92 -4.94 19.68
CA TRP A 62 -23.65 -4.72 20.40
C TRP A 62 -23.25 -5.75 21.48
N ASN A 63 -24.18 -6.37 22.20
CA ASN A 63 -23.86 -7.23 23.34
C ASN A 63 -24.44 -8.65 23.22
N GLY A 64 -24.34 -9.41 24.32
CA GLY A 64 -24.87 -10.76 24.48
C GLY A 64 -23.76 -11.74 24.88
N VAL A 65 -24.05 -12.60 25.84
CA VAL A 65 -23.16 -13.66 26.33
C VAL A 65 -23.89 -15.00 26.45
N LEU A 66 -23.19 -16.10 26.20
CA LEU A 66 -23.74 -17.46 26.21
C LEU A 66 -22.75 -18.39 26.91
N ILE A 67 -23.27 -19.27 27.79
CA ILE A 67 -22.54 -20.46 28.26
C ILE A 67 -23.24 -21.69 27.70
N GLY A 68 -22.49 -22.57 27.04
CA GLY A 68 -22.95 -23.88 26.61
C GLY A 68 -22.10 -24.97 27.25
N SER A 69 -22.69 -26.02 27.81
CA SER A 69 -21.97 -27.07 28.52
C SER A 69 -22.49 -28.46 28.15
N LYS A 70 -21.58 -29.39 27.87
CA LYS A 70 -21.92 -30.83 27.74
C LYS A 70 -22.14 -31.51 29.09
N LYS A 71 -21.86 -30.80 30.19
CA LYS A 71 -22.08 -31.23 31.57
C LYS A 71 -23.25 -30.45 32.19
N PRO A 72 -23.99 -31.04 33.15
CA PRO A 72 -25.15 -30.38 33.75
C PRO A 72 -24.81 -29.00 34.33
N MET A 73 -25.62 -28.00 33.97
CA MET A 73 -25.53 -26.65 34.53
C MET A 73 -26.60 -26.42 35.60
N SER A 74 -26.24 -25.65 36.63
CA SER A 74 -27.17 -25.19 37.67
C SER A 74 -26.86 -23.74 38.08
N ASN A 75 -27.73 -23.13 38.88
CA ASN A 75 -27.54 -21.78 39.44
C ASN A 75 -27.18 -20.71 38.38
N VAL A 76 -27.86 -20.74 37.23
CA VAL A 76 -27.66 -19.75 36.17
C VAL A 76 -28.13 -18.37 36.65
N THR A 77 -27.24 -17.38 36.60
CA THR A 77 -27.52 -15.98 36.90
C THR A 77 -27.01 -15.10 35.75
N SER A 78 -27.67 -13.99 35.48
CA SER A 78 -27.31 -13.09 34.37
C SER A 78 -27.44 -11.63 34.76
N GLY A 79 -26.62 -10.79 34.13
CA GLY A 79 -26.53 -9.36 34.40
C GLY A 79 -25.73 -9.02 35.66
N LEU A 80 -25.37 -7.74 35.76
CA LEU A 80 -24.81 -7.13 36.96
C LEU A 80 -25.88 -6.22 37.59
N PRO A 81 -26.20 -6.38 38.89
CA PRO A 81 -27.24 -5.57 39.54
C PRO A 81 -26.99 -4.06 39.46
N GLU A 82 -25.72 -3.65 39.43
CA GLU A 82 -25.26 -2.28 39.26
C GLU A 82 -24.17 -2.27 38.17
N GLY A 83 -24.08 -1.19 37.37
CA GLY A 83 -22.92 -0.95 36.49
C GLY A 83 -22.99 -1.51 35.06
N ASP A 84 -23.90 -2.42 34.71
CA ASP A 84 -24.10 -2.85 33.31
C ASP A 84 -25.10 -2.00 32.52
N GLU A 85 -25.85 -1.11 33.18
CA GLU A 85 -26.92 -0.28 32.58
C GLU A 85 -27.97 -1.12 31.81
N GLY A 86 -28.26 -2.34 32.29
CA GLY A 86 -29.21 -3.26 31.66
C GLY A 86 -28.70 -3.92 30.38
N GLN A 87 -27.38 -3.91 30.16
CA GLN A 87 -26.75 -4.52 28.99
C GLN A 87 -26.37 -5.97 29.25
N ALA A 88 -26.57 -6.82 28.24
CA ALA A 88 -26.32 -8.27 28.37
C ALA A 88 -24.82 -8.61 28.28
N ARG A 89 -24.09 -8.38 29.38
CA ARG A 89 -22.62 -8.47 29.45
C ARG A 89 -22.08 -9.59 30.34
N LEU A 90 -22.89 -10.14 31.24
CA LEU A 90 -22.46 -11.15 32.20
C LEU A 90 -23.48 -12.29 32.29
N ILE A 91 -22.99 -13.52 32.29
CA ILE A 91 -23.75 -14.71 32.68
C ILE A 91 -22.85 -15.64 33.49
N ALA A 92 -23.40 -16.26 34.53
CA ALA A 92 -22.67 -17.18 35.40
C ALA A 92 -23.50 -18.42 35.68
N CYS A 93 -22.83 -19.55 35.93
CA CYS A 93 -23.46 -20.81 36.28
C CYS A 93 -22.53 -21.69 37.11
N GLU A 94 -23.07 -22.76 37.66
CA GLU A 94 -22.30 -23.87 38.24
C GLU A 94 -22.31 -25.06 37.28
N ILE A 95 -21.13 -25.62 37.03
CA ILE A 95 -20.95 -26.82 36.21
C ILE A 95 -20.47 -27.94 37.12
N LYS A 96 -21.26 -29.01 37.20
CA LYS A 96 -20.92 -30.17 38.02
C LYS A 96 -20.07 -31.15 37.23
N ASP A 97 -18.81 -31.32 37.66
CA ASP A 97 -17.96 -32.42 37.19
C ASP A 97 -18.07 -33.62 38.17
N SER A 98 -17.60 -34.79 37.74
CA SER A 98 -17.61 -36.04 38.50
C SER A 98 -16.93 -35.98 39.88
N LYS A 99 -16.12 -34.95 40.16
CA LYS A 99 -15.34 -34.80 41.40
C LYS A 99 -15.60 -33.49 42.16
N GLU A 100 -15.83 -32.38 41.45
CA GLU A 100 -15.92 -31.03 42.02
C GLU A 100 -16.94 -30.19 41.24
N THR A 101 -17.44 -29.12 41.84
CA THR A 101 -18.31 -28.13 41.16
C THR A 101 -17.48 -26.91 40.78
N LEU A 102 -17.52 -26.52 39.51
CA LEU A 102 -16.89 -25.31 38.99
C LEU A 102 -17.92 -24.18 38.90
N LYS A 103 -17.63 -23.05 39.52
CA LYS A 103 -18.38 -21.79 39.34
C LYS A 103 -17.77 -21.06 38.14
N LEU A 104 -18.55 -20.88 37.08
CA LEU A 104 -18.09 -20.30 35.82
C LEU A 104 -18.81 -18.98 35.55
N VAL A 105 -18.03 -17.94 35.22
CA VAL A 105 -18.53 -16.63 34.81
C VAL A 105 -18.05 -16.35 33.39
N ASN A 106 -18.97 -16.02 32.50
CA ASN A 106 -18.69 -15.55 31.15
C ASN A 106 -18.99 -14.04 31.04
N LEU A 107 -18.01 -13.27 30.59
CA LEU A 107 -18.01 -11.81 30.67
C LEU A 107 -17.67 -11.12 29.33
N TYR A 108 -18.35 -10.00 29.07
CA TYR A 108 -18.02 -9.06 27.99
C TYR A 108 -17.89 -7.63 28.55
N CYS A 109 -16.67 -7.25 28.91
CA CYS A 109 -16.40 -5.91 29.44
C CYS A 109 -16.57 -4.84 28.34
N PRO A 110 -17.01 -3.62 28.69
CA PRO A 110 -17.04 -2.51 27.75
C PRO A 110 -15.64 -2.18 27.20
N GLN A 111 -15.51 -1.91 25.90
CA GLN A 111 -14.22 -1.52 25.28
C GLN A 111 -13.64 -0.22 25.86
N GLY A 112 -14.51 0.74 26.21
CA GLY A 112 -14.11 2.13 26.46
C GLY A 112 -13.91 2.95 25.18
N GLN A 113 -13.59 4.22 25.33
CA GLN A 113 -13.10 5.16 24.30
C GLN A 113 -12.06 6.06 24.97
N ALA A 114 -11.67 7.20 24.37
CA ALA A 114 -10.72 8.14 24.96
C ALA A 114 -10.99 8.46 26.44
N GLU A 115 -9.94 8.76 27.20
CA GLU A 115 -9.96 8.91 28.67
C GLU A 115 -11.03 9.90 29.17
N ASP A 116 -11.26 10.98 28.42
CA ASP A 116 -12.24 12.04 28.67
C ASP A 116 -13.69 11.64 28.32
N SER A 117 -13.89 10.49 27.67
CA SER A 117 -15.20 10.07 27.20
C SER A 117 -16.08 9.49 28.32
N PRO A 118 -17.41 9.70 28.26
CA PRO A 118 -18.35 9.02 29.15
C PRO A 118 -18.25 7.49 29.10
N LYS A 119 -17.76 6.93 27.98
CA LYS A 119 -17.60 5.47 27.79
C LYS A 119 -16.38 4.92 28.52
N PHE A 120 -15.30 5.67 28.66
CA PHE A 120 -14.17 5.27 29.49
C PHE A 120 -14.58 5.25 30.97
N GLN A 121 -15.27 6.30 31.42
CA GLN A 121 -15.83 6.35 32.77
C GLN A 121 -16.84 5.23 33.04
N TYR A 122 -17.68 4.88 32.06
CA TYR A 122 -18.57 3.73 32.14
C TYR A 122 -17.79 2.41 32.31
N LYS A 123 -16.69 2.22 31.58
CA LYS A 123 -15.83 1.04 31.70
C LYS A 123 -15.22 0.91 33.10
N LEU A 124 -14.70 1.99 33.67
CA LEU A 124 -14.16 1.98 35.05
C LEU A 124 -15.26 1.63 36.06
N ARG A 125 -16.46 2.25 35.94
CA ARG A 125 -17.62 1.91 36.79
C ARG A 125 -18.04 0.44 36.63
N PHE A 126 -17.95 -0.11 35.43
CA PHE A 126 -18.24 -1.52 35.17
C PHE A 126 -17.26 -2.44 35.92
N TYR A 127 -15.95 -2.16 35.90
CA TYR A 127 -14.97 -2.92 36.68
C TYR A 127 -15.21 -2.83 38.19
N GLN A 128 -15.54 -1.64 38.68
CA GLN A 128 -15.86 -1.43 40.09
C GLN A 128 -17.08 -2.26 40.51
N ALA A 129 -18.13 -2.27 39.68
CA ALA A 129 -19.33 -3.04 39.91
C ALA A 129 -19.08 -4.56 39.79
N LEU A 130 -18.30 -5.00 38.80
CA LEU A 130 -17.87 -6.39 38.64
C LEU A 130 -17.12 -6.87 39.89
N ARG A 131 -16.15 -6.11 40.38
CA ARG A 131 -15.41 -6.44 41.60
C ARG A 131 -16.34 -6.57 42.81
N LYS A 132 -17.26 -5.62 43.00
CA LYS A 132 -18.26 -5.68 44.07
C LYS A 132 -19.11 -6.94 43.94
N TRP A 133 -19.61 -7.23 42.75
CA TRP A 133 -20.42 -8.42 42.47
C TRP A 133 -19.65 -9.72 42.73
N VAL A 134 -18.38 -9.81 42.31
CA VAL A 134 -17.53 -10.98 42.59
C VAL A 134 -17.36 -11.16 44.10
N ALA A 135 -17.10 -10.09 44.85
CA ALA A 135 -16.93 -10.14 46.30
C ALA A 135 -18.22 -10.49 47.06
N GLU A 136 -19.39 -10.14 46.53
CA GLU A 136 -20.70 -10.45 47.12
C GLU A 136 -21.15 -11.88 46.84
N ASN A 137 -20.77 -12.46 45.70
CA ASN A 137 -21.27 -13.77 45.24
C ASN A 137 -20.28 -14.92 45.44
N TYR A 138 -18.99 -14.64 45.62
CA TYR A 138 -17.94 -15.66 45.71
C TYR A 138 -16.99 -15.42 46.88
N LYS A 139 -16.20 -16.45 47.19
CA LYS A 139 -15.06 -16.38 48.13
C LYS A 139 -13.75 -16.69 47.40
N PRO A 140 -12.60 -16.16 47.85
CA PRO A 140 -11.29 -16.45 47.24
C PRO A 140 -10.94 -17.94 47.13
N ASP A 141 -11.47 -18.78 48.02
CA ASP A 141 -11.24 -20.24 48.03
C ASP A 141 -12.29 -21.03 47.23
N ASP A 142 -13.29 -20.37 46.64
CA ASP A 142 -14.26 -21.03 45.76
C ASP A 142 -13.57 -21.59 44.52
N ASN A 143 -14.15 -22.62 43.90
CA ASN A 143 -13.70 -23.12 42.60
C ASN A 143 -14.23 -22.22 41.47
N LEU A 144 -13.73 -20.98 41.37
CA LEU A 144 -14.23 -19.95 40.46
C LEU A 144 -13.30 -19.77 39.24
N LEU A 145 -13.91 -19.70 38.05
CA LEU A 145 -13.26 -19.33 36.80
C LEU A 145 -14.08 -18.23 36.11
N ILE A 146 -13.43 -17.12 35.79
CA ILE A 146 -13.99 -15.99 35.03
C ILE A 146 -13.30 -15.97 33.67
N VAL A 147 -14.06 -16.08 32.58
CA VAL A 147 -13.54 -16.06 31.21
C VAL A 147 -14.27 -15.03 30.37
N GLY A 148 -13.64 -14.56 29.29
CA GLY A 148 -14.31 -13.68 28.34
C GLY A 148 -13.39 -12.69 27.67
N ASP A 149 -14.01 -11.78 26.93
CA ASP A 149 -13.38 -10.56 26.42
C ASP A 149 -13.48 -9.50 27.51
N LEU A 150 -12.36 -9.32 28.24
CA LEU A 150 -12.27 -8.36 29.31
C LEU A 150 -11.85 -6.99 28.79
N ASN A 151 -11.50 -6.83 27.51
CA ASN A 151 -11.16 -5.54 26.91
C ASN A 151 -10.03 -4.79 27.63
N ILE A 152 -9.05 -5.49 28.18
CA ILE A 152 -7.92 -4.91 28.90
C ILE A 152 -6.65 -5.71 28.63
N ALA A 153 -5.50 -5.05 28.56
CA ALA A 153 -4.18 -5.63 28.33
C ALA A 153 -3.25 -5.22 29.49
N PRO A 154 -3.22 -5.98 30.60
CA PRO A 154 -2.49 -5.60 31.80
C PRO A 154 -0.96 -5.77 31.71
N LEU A 155 -0.45 -6.67 30.86
CA LEU A 155 0.98 -6.92 30.74
C LEU A 155 1.57 -6.21 29.52
N LYS A 156 2.84 -5.80 29.61
CA LYS A 156 3.58 -5.25 28.44
C LYS A 156 3.59 -6.22 27.24
N THR A 157 3.53 -7.52 27.50
CA THR A 157 3.48 -8.58 26.49
C THR A 157 2.09 -8.80 25.89
N ASP A 158 1.06 -8.16 26.44
CA ASP A 158 -0.31 -8.26 25.96
C ASP A 158 -0.57 -7.34 24.76
N VAL A 159 0.34 -6.42 24.46
CA VAL A 159 0.29 -5.56 23.27
C VAL A 159 1.55 -5.73 22.43
N TRP A 160 1.42 -5.55 21.11
CA TRP A 160 2.57 -5.68 20.21
C TRP A 160 3.59 -4.53 20.31
N ASP A 161 3.17 -3.36 20.80
CA ASP A 161 4.02 -2.17 20.97
C ASP A 161 3.46 -1.26 22.08
N VAL A 162 4.11 -1.24 23.23
CA VAL A 162 3.68 -0.43 24.38
C VAL A 162 3.55 1.06 24.05
N GLY A 163 4.43 1.61 23.19
CA GLY A 163 4.38 3.01 22.77
C GLY A 163 3.13 3.32 21.96
N ALA A 164 2.77 2.43 21.04
CA ALA A 164 1.56 2.54 20.24
C ALA A 164 0.25 2.48 21.06
N PHE A 165 0.28 1.90 22.26
CA PHE A 165 -0.89 1.72 23.13
C PHE A 165 -0.93 2.63 24.36
N LYS A 166 0.04 3.55 24.53
CA LYS A 166 0.18 4.40 25.73
C LYS A 166 -1.09 5.20 26.09
N ASN A 167 -1.91 5.56 25.10
CA ASN A 167 -3.18 6.29 25.26
C ASN A 167 -4.39 5.51 24.73
N VAL A 168 -4.26 4.20 24.53
CA VAL A 168 -5.38 3.36 24.11
C VAL A 168 -6.08 2.86 25.37
N PRO A 169 -7.42 2.98 25.47
CA PRO A 169 -8.16 2.64 26.69
C PRO A 169 -7.81 1.25 27.23
N THR A 170 -7.77 0.25 26.36
CA THR A 170 -7.43 -1.13 26.70
C THR A 170 -6.04 -1.35 27.30
N TYR A 171 -5.16 -0.34 27.29
CA TYR A 171 -3.82 -0.36 27.91
C TYR A 171 -3.59 0.91 28.77
N HIS A 172 -4.64 1.45 29.38
CA HIS A 172 -4.55 2.68 30.17
C HIS A 172 -4.21 2.43 31.65
N PRO A 173 -3.36 3.26 32.31
CA PRO A 173 -3.01 3.08 33.72
C PRO A 173 -4.20 2.97 34.68
N LEU A 174 -5.23 3.81 34.52
CA LEU A 174 -6.44 3.74 35.35
C LEU A 174 -7.21 2.41 35.21
N GLU A 175 -7.15 1.76 34.04
CA GLU A 175 -7.75 0.44 33.90
C GLU A 175 -6.87 -0.64 34.54
N HIS A 176 -5.54 -0.50 34.47
CA HIS A 176 -4.61 -1.38 35.17
C HIS A 176 -4.83 -1.33 36.69
N GLU A 177 -5.14 -0.16 37.26
CA GLU A 177 -5.52 -0.03 38.67
C GLU A 177 -6.79 -0.82 39.02
N GLU A 178 -7.83 -0.74 38.18
CA GLU A 178 -9.07 -1.52 38.38
C GLU A 178 -8.84 -3.03 38.20
N TRP A 179 -7.96 -3.41 37.26
CA TRP A 179 -7.51 -4.79 37.08
C TRP A 179 -6.81 -5.35 38.32
N GLU A 180 -5.83 -4.62 38.84
CA GLU A 180 -5.10 -5.02 40.05
C GLU A 180 -6.07 -5.19 41.24
N GLN A 181 -7.06 -4.31 41.36
CA GLN A 181 -8.10 -4.42 42.37
C GLN A 181 -8.98 -5.66 42.18
N LEU A 182 -9.32 -6.05 40.96
CA LEU A 182 -10.06 -7.29 40.69
C LEU A 182 -9.21 -8.54 41.00
N ILE A 183 -7.96 -8.55 40.56
CA ILE A 183 -6.99 -9.64 40.82
C ILE A 183 -6.72 -9.83 42.31
N SER A 184 -6.77 -8.74 43.10
CA SER A 184 -6.58 -8.78 44.56
C SER A 184 -7.61 -9.64 45.31
N PHE A 185 -8.71 -10.02 44.67
CA PHE A 185 -9.66 -11.03 45.19
C PHE A 185 -9.04 -12.43 45.34
N GLY A 186 -7.86 -12.68 44.76
CA GLY A 186 -7.20 -13.99 44.73
C GLY A 186 -7.37 -14.72 43.40
N LEU A 187 -7.59 -13.96 42.32
CA LEU A 187 -7.67 -14.46 40.94
C LEU A 187 -6.28 -14.46 40.30
N GLU A 188 -6.00 -15.43 39.45
CA GLU A 188 -4.76 -15.54 38.68
C GLU A 188 -5.10 -15.77 37.20
N ASP A 189 -4.41 -15.07 36.29
CA ASP A 189 -4.56 -15.32 34.85
C ASP A 189 -3.85 -16.62 34.48
N VAL A 190 -4.63 -17.68 34.29
CA VAL A 190 -4.11 -19.04 34.08
C VAL A 190 -3.65 -19.31 32.65
N VAL A 191 -3.84 -18.35 31.74
CA VAL A 191 -3.39 -18.51 30.34
C VAL A 191 -1.91 -18.16 30.22
N VAL A 192 -1.47 -17.10 30.90
CA VAL A 192 -0.10 -16.54 30.81
C VAL A 192 1.01 -17.58 31.00
N PRO A 193 0.92 -18.52 31.97
CA PRO A 193 1.97 -19.53 32.16
C PRO A 193 2.12 -20.54 31.01
N HIS A 194 1.14 -20.62 30.11
CA HIS A 194 1.06 -21.64 29.05
C HIS A 194 1.25 -21.08 27.64
N ILE A 195 1.37 -19.75 27.51
CA ILE A 195 1.54 -19.06 26.22
C ILE A 195 2.89 -18.38 26.13
N GLU A 196 3.40 -18.23 24.91
CA GLU A 196 4.62 -17.47 24.64
C GLU A 196 4.32 -15.97 24.55
N PRO A 197 5.26 -15.09 24.96
CA PRO A 197 5.13 -13.65 24.71
C PRO A 197 4.86 -13.34 23.23
N GLY A 198 3.93 -12.42 22.96
CA GLY A 198 3.54 -12.04 21.60
C GLY A 198 2.45 -12.92 20.96
N GLN A 199 1.82 -13.80 21.73
CA GLN A 199 0.54 -14.43 21.37
C GLN A 199 -0.63 -13.52 21.79
N PHE A 200 -1.45 -13.12 20.83
CA PHE A 200 -2.55 -12.17 21.01
C PHE A 200 -3.90 -12.83 20.78
N THR A 201 -4.97 -12.26 21.33
CA THR A 201 -6.33 -12.78 21.15
C THR A 201 -7.14 -11.95 20.16
N PHE A 202 -6.74 -10.70 19.89
CA PHE A 202 -7.43 -9.73 19.05
C PHE A 202 -6.49 -9.03 18.04
N TRP A 203 -6.98 -8.75 16.83
CA TRP A 203 -6.28 -7.84 15.88
C TRP A 203 -7.28 -7.06 15.03
N ASP A 204 -7.02 -5.75 14.86
CA ASP A 204 -7.81 -4.88 13.99
C ASP A 204 -7.63 -5.23 12.49
N TYR A 205 -8.74 -5.25 11.74
CA TYR A 205 -8.77 -5.39 10.28
C TYR A 205 -8.12 -4.21 9.55
N ARG A 206 -8.16 -3.00 10.11
CA ARG A 206 -7.66 -1.75 9.49
C ARG A 206 -6.13 -1.69 9.54
N GLY A 207 -5.48 -2.43 8.63
CA GLY A 207 -4.02 -2.42 8.46
C GLY A 207 -3.37 -3.79 8.27
N ALA A 208 -4.16 -4.84 8.04
CA ALA A 208 -3.64 -6.22 7.94
C ALA A 208 -2.84 -6.67 9.18
N ARG A 209 -3.16 -6.12 10.36
CA ARG A 209 -2.44 -6.34 11.63
C ARG A 209 -2.37 -7.82 12.03
N PHE A 210 -3.41 -8.60 11.72
CA PHE A 210 -3.40 -10.06 11.88
C PHE A 210 -2.24 -10.76 11.14
N ARG A 211 -1.90 -10.30 9.93
CA ARG A 211 -0.79 -10.87 9.14
C ARG A 211 0.57 -10.48 9.70
N GLN A 212 0.67 -9.26 10.22
CA GLN A 212 1.89 -8.72 10.83
C GLN A 212 2.07 -9.18 12.29
N ASN A 213 1.14 -9.98 12.82
CA ASN A 213 1.05 -10.36 14.23
C ASN A 213 1.06 -9.16 15.20
N GLN A 214 0.47 -8.04 14.81
CA GLN A 214 0.39 -6.83 15.63
C GLN A 214 -0.95 -6.77 16.36
N GLY A 215 -1.08 -7.53 17.46
CA GLY A 215 -2.36 -7.75 18.14
C GLY A 215 -2.39 -7.25 19.58
N MET A 216 -3.49 -7.56 20.25
CA MET A 216 -3.66 -7.40 21.69
C MET A 216 -4.19 -8.69 22.32
N ARG A 217 -3.78 -9.00 23.55
CA ARG A 217 -4.36 -10.05 24.38
C ARG A 217 -5.33 -9.39 25.36
N ILE A 218 -6.61 -9.50 25.05
CA ILE A 218 -7.73 -8.90 25.81
C ILE A 218 -8.81 -9.91 26.18
N ASP A 219 -8.65 -11.17 25.75
CA ASP A 219 -9.48 -12.29 26.15
C ASP A 219 -8.72 -13.09 27.22
N HIS A 220 -9.30 -13.24 28.42
CA HIS A 220 -8.62 -13.78 29.60
C HIS A 220 -9.38 -14.97 30.21
N ALA A 221 -8.65 -15.76 31.01
CA ALA A 221 -9.22 -16.73 31.93
C ALA A 221 -8.60 -16.55 33.33
N LEU A 222 -9.39 -15.98 34.24
CA LEU A 222 -9.00 -15.66 35.61
C LEU A 222 -9.57 -16.71 36.56
N ALA A 223 -8.70 -17.39 37.30
CA ALA A 223 -9.09 -18.49 38.18
C ALA A 223 -8.69 -18.21 39.63
N THR A 224 -9.49 -18.64 40.58
CA THR A 224 -9.04 -18.72 41.98
C THR A 224 -7.92 -19.76 42.11
N LYS A 225 -7.13 -19.68 43.19
CA LYS A 225 -6.01 -20.59 43.44
C LYS A 225 -6.39 -22.07 43.37
N SER A 226 -7.58 -22.44 43.84
CA SER A 226 -8.08 -23.82 43.77
C SER A 226 -8.18 -24.30 42.31
N VAL A 227 -8.83 -23.53 41.44
CA VAL A 227 -8.98 -23.87 40.01
C VAL A 227 -7.66 -23.76 39.26
N ALA A 228 -6.79 -22.80 39.61
CA ALA A 228 -5.48 -22.66 38.99
C ALA A 228 -4.64 -23.95 39.12
N THR A 229 -4.78 -24.70 40.23
CA THR A 229 -4.10 -26.00 40.40
C THR A 229 -4.65 -27.11 39.49
N TRP A 230 -5.86 -26.95 38.95
CA TRP A 230 -6.48 -27.90 38.03
C TRP A 230 -6.05 -27.68 36.58
N VAL A 231 -5.48 -26.51 36.26
CA VAL A 231 -5.09 -26.17 34.89
C VAL A 231 -3.92 -27.02 34.46
N THR A 232 -4.13 -27.83 33.42
CA THR A 232 -3.08 -28.68 32.84
C THR A 232 -2.52 -28.10 31.55
N ASP A 233 -3.32 -27.32 30.83
CA ASP A 233 -2.95 -26.68 29.59
C ASP A 233 -3.83 -25.46 29.29
N ALA A 234 -3.29 -24.45 28.62
CA ALA A 234 -4.05 -23.35 28.05
C ALA A 234 -3.42 -22.88 26.73
N LYS A 235 -4.25 -22.50 25.76
CA LYS A 235 -3.79 -22.08 24.43
C LYS A 235 -4.64 -20.96 23.84
N ILE A 236 -4.00 -20.16 23.00
CA ILE A 236 -4.64 -19.18 22.11
C ILE A 236 -4.63 -19.77 20.69
N ASP A 237 -5.80 -20.10 20.15
CA ASP A 237 -5.91 -20.75 18.84
C ASP A 237 -5.96 -19.74 17.70
N ARG A 238 -4.80 -19.18 17.38
CA ARG A 238 -4.65 -18.22 16.27
C ARG A 238 -5.09 -18.79 14.91
N GLU A 239 -5.02 -20.11 14.73
CA GLU A 239 -5.37 -20.79 13.48
C GLU A 239 -6.87 -20.70 13.20
N ALA A 240 -7.71 -20.59 14.24
CA ALA A 240 -9.14 -20.39 14.11
C ALA A 240 -9.48 -19.21 13.18
N ARG A 241 -8.64 -18.17 13.11
CA ARG A 241 -8.88 -16.97 12.26
C ARG A 241 -8.38 -17.12 10.81
N LYS A 242 -7.63 -18.16 10.45
CA LYS A 242 -7.19 -18.37 9.05
C LYS A 242 -8.39 -18.75 8.18
N LYS A 243 -8.56 -18.03 7.06
CA LYS A 243 -9.72 -18.13 6.14
C LYS A 243 -10.08 -19.57 5.83
N ARG A 244 -11.22 -20.03 6.36
CA ARG A 244 -11.97 -21.18 5.86
C ARG A 244 -12.86 -20.69 4.72
N LYS A 245 -12.97 -21.46 3.62
CA LYS A 245 -13.58 -21.00 2.36
C LYS A 245 -15.01 -20.48 2.57
N GLY A 246 -15.21 -19.16 2.45
CA GLY A 246 -16.54 -18.55 2.31
C GLY A 246 -17.01 -17.64 3.46
N HIS A 247 -16.33 -17.62 4.62
CA HIS A 247 -16.85 -16.96 5.83
C HIS A 247 -15.92 -15.85 6.36
N PRO A 248 -16.46 -14.70 6.80
CA PRO A 248 -15.66 -13.65 7.44
C PRO A 248 -15.30 -14.05 8.88
N PRO A 249 -14.00 -14.10 9.26
CA PRO A 249 -13.61 -14.51 10.61
C PRO A 249 -13.96 -13.46 11.69
N SER A 250 -13.91 -13.87 12.96
CA SER A 250 -13.91 -12.93 14.10
C SER A 250 -12.60 -12.14 14.14
N ASP A 251 -12.63 -10.94 14.71
CA ASP A 251 -11.43 -10.20 15.08
C ASP A 251 -10.69 -10.82 16.26
N HIS A 252 -11.39 -11.67 17.01
CA HIS A 252 -10.82 -12.46 18.09
C HIS A 252 -10.58 -13.91 17.67
N VAL A 253 -9.72 -14.58 18.41
CA VAL A 253 -9.48 -16.03 18.33
C VAL A 253 -9.88 -16.69 19.65
N PRO A 254 -10.31 -17.96 19.63
CA PRO A 254 -10.71 -18.66 20.84
C PRO A 254 -9.52 -18.92 21.76
N VAL A 255 -9.76 -18.77 23.06
CA VAL A 255 -8.84 -19.17 24.13
C VAL A 255 -9.41 -20.41 24.80
N THR A 256 -8.61 -21.45 24.95
CA THR A 256 -9.03 -22.70 25.61
C THR A 256 -8.20 -22.99 26.84
N VAL A 257 -8.85 -23.41 27.93
CA VAL A 257 -8.25 -23.85 29.19
C VAL A 257 -8.68 -25.28 29.48
N THR A 258 -7.72 -26.15 29.77
CA THR A 258 -7.96 -27.56 30.11
C THR A 258 -7.79 -27.76 31.61
N LEU A 259 -8.85 -28.25 32.26
CA LEU A 259 -8.91 -28.51 33.70
C LEU A 259 -8.94 -30.01 34.01
N ASP A 260 -8.18 -30.44 35.01
CA ASP A 260 -8.23 -31.76 35.64
C ASP A 260 -8.19 -31.63 37.17
N ALA A 261 -9.38 -31.70 37.80
CA ALA A 261 -9.53 -31.65 39.26
C ALA A 261 -8.90 -32.84 40.01
N GLY A 262 -8.41 -33.87 39.30
CA GLY A 262 -7.71 -35.02 39.87
C GLY A 262 -6.18 -34.99 39.75
N ALA A 263 -5.61 -34.02 39.03
CA ALA A 263 -4.18 -33.92 38.86
C ALA A 263 -3.51 -33.44 40.16
N LYS A 264 -2.45 -34.13 40.61
CA LYS A 264 -1.57 -33.56 41.65
C LYS A 264 -0.95 -32.31 41.07
N ALA A 265 -1.09 -31.17 41.76
CA ALA A 265 -0.46 -29.91 41.40
C ALA A 265 0.98 -30.15 40.98
N LYS A 266 1.25 -30.10 39.66
CA LYS A 266 2.61 -29.88 39.21
C LYS A 266 2.89 -28.42 39.55
N PRO A 267 3.94 -28.11 40.31
CA PRO A 267 4.40 -26.74 40.33
C PRO A 267 4.58 -26.33 38.87
N ALA A 268 4.10 -25.15 38.50
CA ALA A 268 4.47 -24.53 37.25
C ALA A 268 5.99 -24.41 37.25
N THR A 269 6.66 -25.47 36.81
CA THR A 269 8.07 -25.46 36.53
C THR A 269 8.17 -24.51 35.36
N ARG A 270 8.65 -23.29 35.61
CA ARG A 270 9.43 -22.58 34.59
C ARG A 270 10.35 -23.65 34.00
N LYS A 271 10.06 -24.13 32.79
CA LYS A 271 11.09 -24.76 31.97
C LYS A 271 12.24 -23.77 32.04
N GLY A 272 13.40 -24.18 32.56
CA GLY A 272 14.61 -23.37 32.43
C GLY A 272 14.68 -22.96 30.96
N SER A 273 14.66 -21.66 30.70
CA SER A 273 14.49 -21.17 29.33
C SER A 273 15.65 -21.74 28.52
N LYS A 274 15.37 -22.59 27.53
CA LYS A 274 16.37 -22.91 26.51
C LYS A 274 16.80 -21.59 25.92
N SER A 275 18.08 -21.23 26.06
CA SER A 275 18.63 -20.06 25.38
C SER A 275 18.61 -20.31 23.87
N ARG A 276 18.41 -19.22 23.11
CA ARG A 276 18.30 -19.27 21.65
C ARG A 276 19.61 -18.80 21.04
N VAL A 277 20.13 -19.59 20.10
CA VAL A 277 21.30 -19.29 19.27
C VAL A 277 20.81 -18.89 17.87
N ILE A 278 21.27 -17.76 17.35
CA ILE A 278 20.98 -17.32 15.98
C ILE A 278 22.24 -17.42 15.11
N LEU A 279 22.19 -18.23 14.06
CA LEU A 279 23.28 -18.40 13.10
C LEU A 279 22.84 -17.83 11.75
N ILE A 280 23.56 -16.83 11.23
CA ILE A 280 23.20 -16.13 10.00
C ILE A 280 24.16 -16.53 8.89
N ASP A 281 23.59 -16.99 7.78
CA ASP A 281 24.31 -17.18 6.52
C ASP A 281 24.50 -15.80 5.85
N GLY A 282 25.66 -15.20 6.14
CA GLY A 282 26.00 -13.85 5.71
C GLY A 282 26.19 -13.75 4.20
N SER A 283 26.81 -14.75 3.58
CA SER A 283 27.02 -14.81 2.13
C SER A 283 25.68 -14.70 1.39
N SER A 284 24.70 -15.54 1.76
CA SER A 284 23.37 -15.53 1.15
C SER A 284 22.60 -14.24 1.43
N LEU A 285 22.75 -13.68 2.63
CA LEU A 285 22.05 -12.45 3.03
C LEU A 285 22.54 -11.22 2.25
N ILE A 286 23.85 -11.07 2.03
CA ILE A 286 24.44 -9.95 1.28
C ILE A 286 23.97 -9.94 -0.18
N TYR A 287 24.02 -11.10 -0.87
CA TYR A 287 23.55 -11.18 -2.26
C TYR A 287 22.07 -10.82 -2.36
N ARG A 288 21.25 -11.25 -1.39
CA ARG A 288 19.82 -10.88 -1.36
C ARG A 288 19.63 -9.39 -1.15
N ALA A 289 20.39 -8.78 -0.25
CA ALA A 289 20.33 -7.34 -0.01
C ALA A 289 20.67 -6.53 -1.26
N TYR A 290 21.75 -6.92 -1.97
CA TYR A 290 22.18 -6.26 -3.20
C TYR A 290 21.11 -6.28 -4.30
N TYR A 291 20.43 -7.41 -4.51
CA TYR A 291 19.38 -7.52 -5.53
C TYR A 291 18.00 -7.00 -5.08
N ALA A 292 17.80 -6.74 -3.78
CA ALA A 292 16.54 -6.23 -3.24
C ALA A 292 16.38 -4.72 -3.39
N ILE A 293 17.49 -3.98 -3.42
CA ILE A 293 17.51 -2.51 -3.52
C ILE A 293 18.08 -2.10 -4.89
N PRO A 294 17.43 -1.18 -5.62
CA PRO A 294 17.95 -0.66 -6.89
C PRO A 294 19.40 -0.16 -6.77
N GLY A 295 20.22 -0.44 -7.79
CA GLY A 295 21.65 -0.12 -7.79
C GLY A 295 22.00 1.38 -7.88
N ASN A 296 21.00 2.26 -7.99
CA ASN A 296 21.20 3.72 -8.02
C ASN A 296 21.25 4.36 -6.62
N PHE A 297 21.29 3.56 -5.56
CA PHE A 297 21.58 4.05 -4.20
C PHE A 297 23.08 4.28 -4.06
N SER A 298 23.48 5.54 -3.89
CA SER A 298 24.84 5.94 -3.59
C SER A 298 24.87 7.12 -2.63
N THR A 299 25.94 7.27 -1.85
CA THR A 299 26.16 8.47 -1.02
C THR A 299 26.49 9.70 -1.88
N SER A 300 26.47 10.89 -1.27
CA SER A 300 26.95 12.14 -1.90
C SER A 300 28.40 12.07 -2.41
N ALA A 301 29.22 11.18 -1.85
CA ALA A 301 30.60 10.92 -2.27
C ALA A 301 30.74 9.86 -3.39
N GLY A 302 29.62 9.28 -3.87
CA GLY A 302 29.60 8.33 -4.99
C GLY A 302 29.86 6.86 -4.61
N LEU A 303 29.83 6.50 -3.32
CA LEU A 303 29.90 5.10 -2.87
C LEU A 303 28.54 4.42 -3.08
N HIS A 304 28.47 3.25 -3.74
CA HIS A 304 27.21 2.50 -3.83
C HIS A 304 26.82 1.97 -2.45
N THR A 305 25.55 2.12 -2.08
CA THR A 305 25.03 1.76 -0.75
C THR A 305 23.82 0.84 -0.81
N ASN A 306 23.41 0.37 -1.99
CA ASN A 306 22.23 -0.46 -2.16
C ASN A 306 22.29 -1.78 -1.36
N ALA A 307 23.44 -2.47 -1.35
CA ALA A 307 23.61 -3.68 -0.57
C ALA A 307 23.70 -3.39 0.93
N ILE A 308 24.42 -2.32 1.32
CA ILE A 308 24.57 -1.92 2.73
C ILE A 308 23.20 -1.56 3.32
N TYR A 309 22.40 -0.76 2.62
CA TYR A 309 21.06 -0.34 3.07
C TYR A 309 20.09 -1.52 3.14
N GLY A 310 20.05 -2.36 2.10
CA GLY A 310 19.24 -3.57 2.09
C GLY A 310 19.63 -4.52 3.22
N PHE A 311 20.93 -4.66 3.48
CA PHE A 311 21.46 -5.47 4.56
C PHE A 311 21.08 -4.90 5.93
N ALA A 312 21.25 -3.59 6.16
CA ALA A 312 20.87 -2.92 7.41
C ALA A 312 19.39 -3.13 7.76
N LEU A 313 18.49 -3.03 6.78
CA LEU A 313 17.06 -3.31 6.97
C LEU A 313 16.79 -4.78 7.36
N MET A 314 17.40 -5.73 6.63
CA MET A 314 17.21 -7.15 6.89
C MET A 314 17.81 -7.56 8.24
N PHE A 315 19.02 -7.07 8.52
CA PHE A 315 19.75 -7.32 9.76
C PHE A 315 19.00 -6.73 10.95
N GLY A 316 18.58 -5.47 10.88
CA GLY A 316 17.75 -4.83 11.91
C GLY A 316 16.45 -5.59 12.20
N LYS A 317 15.80 -6.17 11.17
CA LYS A 317 14.61 -7.02 11.33
C LYS A 317 14.91 -8.36 12.02
N ILE A 318 16.02 -9.04 11.67
CA ILE A 318 16.46 -10.27 12.35
C ILE A 318 16.69 -10.01 13.84
N LEU A 319 17.21 -8.83 14.10
CA LEU A 319 17.60 -8.29 15.38
C LEU A 319 16.44 -7.62 16.16
N ALA A 320 15.23 -7.57 15.62
CA ALA A 320 14.07 -6.97 16.29
C ALA A 320 13.43 -7.93 17.31
N GLY A 321 13.16 -7.44 18.52
CA GLY A 321 12.55 -8.23 19.61
C GLY A 321 13.55 -8.59 20.73
N LYS A 322 13.27 -9.66 21.50
CA LYS A 322 14.20 -10.13 22.54
C LYS A 322 15.47 -10.67 21.89
N MET A 323 16.60 -10.03 22.17
CA MET A 323 17.92 -10.45 21.69
C MET A 323 18.21 -11.91 22.05
N PRO A 324 18.76 -12.71 21.12
CA PRO A 324 19.27 -14.04 21.46
C PRO A 324 20.48 -13.90 22.38
N GLU A 325 20.75 -14.93 23.17
CA GLU A 325 21.91 -14.94 24.07
C GLU A 325 23.20 -15.15 23.29
N PHE A 326 23.14 -15.92 22.21
CA PHE A 326 24.27 -16.21 21.34
C PHE A 326 23.91 -15.96 19.87
N GLY A 327 24.89 -15.51 19.09
CA GLY A 327 24.73 -15.43 17.65
C GLY A 327 26.03 -15.20 16.91
N ALA A 328 26.04 -15.61 15.64
CA ALA A 328 27.17 -15.41 14.75
C ALA A 328 26.69 -15.24 13.31
N MET A 329 27.38 -14.39 12.56
CA MET A 329 27.23 -14.30 11.12
C MET A 329 28.43 -14.97 10.46
N VAL A 330 28.13 -15.89 9.56
CA VAL A 330 29.12 -16.76 8.93
C VAL A 330 29.20 -16.42 7.45
N PHE A 331 30.41 -16.23 6.94
CA PHE A 331 30.69 -16.00 5.53
C PHE A 331 31.60 -17.10 4.97
N ASP A 332 31.51 -17.30 3.66
CA ASP A 332 32.46 -18.15 2.96
C ASP A 332 33.86 -17.55 3.05
N ALA A 333 34.84 -18.40 3.38
CA ALA A 333 36.23 -18.01 3.36
C ALA A 333 36.79 -18.06 1.92
N PRO A 334 37.70 -17.15 1.54
CA PRO A 334 38.36 -17.22 0.24
C PRO A 334 39.28 -18.46 0.15
N GLY A 335 39.13 -19.25 -0.91
CA GLY A 335 39.96 -20.42 -1.17
C GLY A 335 39.16 -21.60 -1.74
N LYS A 336 39.85 -22.73 -1.96
CA LYS A 336 39.22 -24.00 -2.29
C LYS A 336 38.84 -24.76 -1.02
N THR A 337 37.80 -25.55 -1.10
CA THR A 337 37.30 -26.46 -0.06
C THR A 337 37.56 -27.91 -0.45
N PHE A 338 37.27 -28.85 0.45
CA PHE A 338 37.36 -30.28 0.13
C PHE A 338 36.43 -30.71 -1.02
N ARG A 339 35.30 -30.00 -1.22
CA ARG A 339 34.36 -30.27 -2.32
C ARG A 339 34.98 -29.95 -3.69
N ASP A 340 35.78 -28.89 -3.78
CA ASP A 340 36.52 -28.50 -4.99
C ASP A 340 37.62 -29.52 -5.35
N GLU A 341 38.16 -30.22 -4.35
CA GLU A 341 39.16 -31.28 -4.55
C GLU A 341 38.50 -32.60 -5.00
N GLU A 342 37.32 -32.93 -4.45
CA GLU A 342 36.57 -34.14 -4.80
C GLU A 342 35.86 -34.03 -6.15
N TYR A 343 35.28 -32.86 -6.49
CA TYR A 343 34.59 -32.63 -7.76
C TYR A 343 34.91 -31.25 -8.35
N PRO A 344 35.86 -31.15 -9.30
CA PRO A 344 36.33 -29.87 -9.86
C PRO A 344 35.26 -29.01 -10.56
N GLU A 345 34.13 -29.60 -10.96
CA GLU A 345 33.03 -28.87 -11.59
C GLU A 345 32.03 -28.29 -10.56
N TYR A 346 32.21 -28.57 -9.27
CA TYR A 346 31.40 -28.00 -8.18
C TYR A 346 31.46 -26.47 -8.21
N LYS A 347 30.29 -25.82 -8.23
CA LYS A 347 30.12 -24.35 -8.33
C LYS A 347 30.87 -23.67 -9.50
N ALA A 348 31.42 -24.43 -10.46
CA ALA A 348 32.27 -23.90 -11.54
C ALA A 348 31.54 -22.96 -12.52
N GLN A 349 30.20 -23.05 -12.58
CA GLN A 349 29.34 -22.19 -13.40
C GLN A 349 28.81 -20.96 -12.66
N ARG A 350 29.19 -20.75 -11.40
CA ARG A 350 28.73 -19.60 -10.60
C ARG A 350 29.47 -18.34 -11.04
N GLU A 351 28.72 -17.30 -11.38
CA GLU A 351 29.30 -16.00 -11.75
C GLU A 351 30.12 -15.41 -10.60
N SER A 352 31.21 -14.71 -10.93
CA SER A 352 32.00 -13.98 -9.93
C SER A 352 31.16 -12.87 -9.29
N MET A 353 31.43 -12.59 -8.01
CA MET A 353 30.77 -11.49 -7.30
C MET A 353 30.86 -10.17 -8.10
N PRO A 354 29.74 -9.43 -8.28
CA PRO A 354 29.75 -8.12 -8.93
C PRO A 354 30.74 -7.16 -8.26
N SER A 355 31.44 -6.33 -9.04
CA SER A 355 32.41 -5.36 -8.53
C SER A 355 31.79 -4.37 -7.53
N GLU A 356 30.56 -3.93 -7.81
CA GLU A 356 29.76 -3.00 -7.01
C GLU A 356 29.34 -3.63 -5.68
N LEU A 357 29.19 -4.96 -5.62
CA LEU A 357 28.92 -5.67 -4.37
C LEU A 357 30.21 -5.87 -3.58
N LYS A 358 31.31 -6.17 -4.28
CA LYS A 358 32.62 -6.41 -3.67
C LYS A 358 33.14 -5.18 -2.92
N GLU A 359 32.93 -3.97 -3.44
CA GLU A 359 33.32 -2.72 -2.77
C GLU A 359 32.52 -2.44 -1.48
N GLN A 360 31.31 -3.00 -1.35
CA GLN A 360 30.43 -2.78 -0.19
C GLN A 360 30.68 -3.76 0.97
N LEU A 361 31.47 -4.82 0.78
CA LEU A 361 31.66 -5.87 1.79
C LEU A 361 32.33 -5.36 3.07
N GLU A 362 33.35 -4.51 2.96
CA GLU A 362 34.05 -3.97 4.12
C GLU A 362 33.12 -3.07 4.96
N SER A 363 32.23 -2.32 4.30
CA SER A 363 31.20 -1.50 4.96
C SER A 363 30.15 -2.35 5.68
N ILE A 364 29.79 -3.51 5.13
CA ILE A 364 28.88 -4.45 5.78
C ILE A 364 29.55 -5.09 7.00
N ASP A 365 30.83 -5.49 6.89
CA ASP A 365 31.61 -5.98 8.02
C ASP A 365 31.70 -4.91 9.12
N HIS A 366 31.96 -3.65 8.75
CA HIS A 366 31.99 -2.54 9.69
C HIS A 366 30.66 -2.37 10.42
N LEU A 367 29.54 -2.32 9.68
CA LEU A 367 28.20 -2.21 10.26
C LEU A 367 27.92 -3.33 11.27
N VAL A 368 28.27 -4.57 10.94
CA VAL A 368 28.01 -5.74 11.79
C VAL A 368 28.86 -5.72 13.04
N ASN A 369 30.13 -5.32 12.93
CA ASN A 369 31.02 -5.15 14.07
C ASN A 369 30.51 -4.07 15.03
N GLU A 370 29.96 -2.96 14.54
CA GLU A 370 29.37 -1.91 15.41
C GLU A 370 28.05 -2.34 16.06
N HIS A 371 27.40 -3.40 15.55
CA HIS A 371 26.31 -4.10 16.23
C HIS A 371 26.80 -5.10 17.30
N ASP A 372 28.12 -5.17 17.56
CA ASP A 372 28.78 -6.16 18.43
C ASP A 372 28.37 -7.61 18.09
N PHE A 373 28.21 -7.92 16.79
CA PHE A 373 27.78 -9.23 16.32
C PHE A 373 28.96 -10.02 15.72
N PRO A 374 29.33 -11.20 16.26
CA PRO A 374 30.49 -11.95 15.80
C PRO A 374 30.43 -12.34 14.31
N ILE A 375 31.55 -12.16 13.61
CA ILE A 375 31.75 -12.56 12.20
C ILE A 375 32.74 -13.72 12.12
N LEU A 376 32.37 -14.81 11.43
CA LEU A 376 33.22 -15.99 11.24
C LEU A 376 33.50 -16.25 9.76
N ARG A 377 34.78 -16.54 9.44
CA ARG A 377 35.28 -16.99 8.14
C ARG A 377 36.32 -18.09 8.37
N VAL A 378 35.96 -19.35 8.12
CA VAL A 378 36.83 -20.51 8.41
C VAL A 378 37.42 -21.04 7.13
N LYS A 379 38.75 -20.99 6.99
CA LYS A 379 39.44 -21.41 5.77
C LYS A 379 39.28 -22.91 5.53
N GLY A 380 38.94 -23.29 4.30
CA GLY A 380 38.80 -24.69 3.87
C GLY A 380 37.42 -25.30 4.09
N TYR A 381 36.50 -24.55 4.71
CA TYR A 381 35.11 -24.94 4.94
C TYR A 381 34.16 -23.87 4.37
N GLU A 382 32.97 -24.28 3.94
CA GLU A 382 31.93 -23.35 3.50
C GLU A 382 31.17 -22.79 4.71
N ALA A 383 30.45 -21.67 4.53
CA ALA A 383 29.64 -21.11 5.60
C ALA A 383 28.64 -22.13 6.17
N ASP A 384 28.12 -23.01 5.31
CA ASP A 384 27.16 -24.05 5.66
C ASP A 384 27.73 -25.07 6.65
N ASP A 385 29.01 -25.46 6.47
CA ASP A 385 29.71 -26.41 7.35
C ASP A 385 29.98 -25.79 8.73
N VAL A 386 30.39 -24.52 8.76
CA VAL A 386 30.60 -23.79 10.02
C VAL A 386 29.30 -23.63 10.79
N ILE A 387 28.19 -23.30 10.10
CA ILE A 387 26.86 -23.24 10.70
C ILE A 387 26.42 -24.65 11.18
N GLY A 388 26.74 -25.70 10.42
CA GLY A 388 26.51 -27.09 10.80
C GLY A 388 27.19 -27.47 12.12
N ALA A 389 28.48 -27.18 12.24
CA ALA A 389 29.26 -27.42 13.45
C ALA A 389 28.76 -26.62 14.67
N LEU A 390 28.47 -25.32 14.48
CA LEU A 390 27.90 -24.49 15.56
C LEU A 390 26.50 -24.95 15.99
N THR A 391 25.69 -25.43 15.04
CA THR A 391 24.38 -26.01 15.34
C THR A 391 24.54 -27.24 16.23
N GLN A 392 25.51 -28.12 15.94
CA GLN A 392 25.78 -29.29 16.76
C GLN A 392 26.27 -28.92 18.16
N GLN A 393 27.21 -27.98 18.28
CA GLN A 393 27.66 -27.48 19.58
C GLN A 393 26.48 -26.94 20.42
N ALA A 394 25.58 -26.15 19.81
CA ALA A 394 24.42 -25.57 20.48
C ALA A 394 23.43 -26.62 20.98
N LEU A 395 23.19 -27.67 20.18
CA LEU A 395 22.35 -28.79 20.57
C LEU A 395 22.96 -29.60 21.73
N ASP A 396 24.28 -29.84 21.69
CA ASP A 396 25.00 -30.54 22.76
C ASP A 396 24.95 -29.75 24.08
N ALA A 397 24.90 -28.41 24.01
CA ALA A 397 24.70 -27.51 25.14
C ALA A 397 23.22 -27.34 25.57
N GLY A 398 22.27 -27.96 24.87
CA GLY A 398 20.84 -27.93 25.19
C GLY A 398 20.10 -26.66 24.76
N HIS A 399 20.65 -25.92 23.80
CA HIS A 399 20.06 -24.69 23.25
C HIS A 399 19.18 -24.93 22.02
N GLU A 400 18.31 -23.97 21.72
CA GLU A 400 17.55 -23.94 20.46
C GLU A 400 18.32 -23.14 19.40
N VAL A 401 18.31 -23.59 18.16
CA VAL A 401 19.03 -22.95 17.05
C VAL A 401 18.06 -22.39 16.02
N ARG A 402 18.29 -21.15 15.60
CA ARG A 402 17.64 -20.50 14.47
C ARG A 402 18.68 -20.19 13.40
N ILE A 403 18.61 -20.92 12.28
CA ILE A 403 19.45 -20.68 11.12
C ILE A 403 18.73 -19.66 10.24
N ILE A 404 19.33 -18.50 10.01
CA ILE A 404 18.80 -17.47 9.13
C ILE A 404 19.41 -17.66 7.75
N SER A 405 18.71 -18.39 6.90
CA SER A 405 19.03 -18.59 5.50
C SER A 405 17.76 -18.97 4.73
N GLY A 406 17.82 -18.90 3.41
CA GLY A 406 16.84 -19.56 2.55
C GLY A 406 17.47 -20.62 1.65
N ASP A 407 18.72 -21.00 1.93
CA ASP A 407 19.33 -22.16 1.31
C ASP A 407 18.59 -23.42 1.76
N LYS A 408 18.26 -24.28 0.82
CA LYS A 408 17.52 -25.51 1.11
C LYS A 408 18.43 -26.53 1.81
N ASP A 409 19.75 -26.42 1.69
CA ASP A 409 20.67 -27.45 2.16
C ASP A 409 20.67 -27.57 3.68
N PHE A 410 20.40 -26.47 4.40
CA PHE A 410 20.14 -26.48 5.84
C PHE A 410 18.91 -27.28 6.27
N CYS A 411 18.04 -27.70 5.34
CA CYS A 411 16.93 -28.59 5.67
C CYS A 411 17.41 -29.92 6.27
N GLN A 412 18.65 -30.35 6.00
CA GLN A 412 19.27 -31.53 6.61
C GLN A 412 19.63 -31.36 8.11
N LEU A 413 19.61 -30.13 8.63
CA LEU A 413 19.87 -29.81 10.04
C LEU A 413 18.59 -29.63 10.87
N ILE A 414 17.42 -29.54 10.23
CA ILE A 414 16.15 -29.26 10.89
C ILE A 414 15.76 -30.42 11.81
N GLY A 415 15.32 -30.08 13.02
CA GLY A 415 14.90 -31.04 14.03
C GLY A 415 14.03 -30.38 15.10
N PRO A 416 13.78 -31.05 16.24
CA PRO A 416 12.92 -30.53 17.31
C PRO A 416 13.35 -29.14 17.83
N ASP A 417 14.66 -28.93 17.95
CA ASP A 417 15.27 -27.72 18.51
C ASP A 417 16.01 -26.86 17.46
N VAL A 418 15.95 -27.23 16.17
CA VAL A 418 16.59 -26.48 15.07
C VAL A 418 15.53 -26.07 14.04
N ARG A 419 15.45 -24.78 13.74
CA ARG A 419 14.58 -24.26 12.66
C ARG A 419 15.36 -23.34 11.75
N MET A 420 15.03 -23.38 10.46
CA MET A 420 15.54 -22.40 9.49
C MET A 420 14.50 -21.32 9.23
N VAL A 421 14.92 -20.06 9.13
CA VAL A 421 14.07 -18.90 8.88
C VAL A 421 14.52 -18.17 7.61
N ASP A 422 13.67 -18.20 6.59
CA ASP A 422 13.83 -17.42 5.35
C ASP A 422 13.11 -16.08 5.53
N THR A 423 13.86 -15.05 5.93
CA THR A 423 13.36 -13.71 6.29
C THR A 423 12.77 -12.93 5.11
N LEU A 424 13.15 -13.29 3.87
CA LEU A 424 12.64 -12.67 2.65
C LEU A 424 11.24 -13.19 2.31
N ARG A 425 11.05 -14.51 2.41
CA ARG A 425 9.75 -15.15 2.14
C ARG A 425 8.82 -15.18 3.35
N ASP A 426 9.35 -14.80 4.51
CA ASP A 426 8.67 -14.87 5.81
C ASP A 426 8.21 -16.32 6.11
N ILE A 427 9.12 -17.28 5.87
CA ILE A 427 8.87 -18.72 6.02
C ILE A 427 9.79 -19.29 7.10
N VAL A 428 9.22 -20.04 8.03
CA VAL A 428 9.97 -20.87 8.98
C VAL A 428 9.88 -22.32 8.52
N TYR A 429 11.02 -22.95 8.28
CA TYR A 429 11.11 -24.37 7.97
C TYR A 429 11.30 -25.15 9.27
N ASP A 430 10.32 -26.01 9.53
CA ASP A 430 10.34 -27.07 10.53
C ASP A 430 10.16 -28.43 9.83
N THR A 431 10.21 -29.52 10.60
CA THR A 431 10.09 -30.88 10.09
C THR A 431 8.83 -31.08 9.24
N GLU A 432 7.70 -30.47 9.64
CA GLU A 432 6.43 -30.59 8.92
C GLU A 432 6.49 -29.87 7.56
N LEU A 433 7.01 -28.65 7.53
CA LEU A 433 7.11 -27.89 6.28
C LEU A 433 8.09 -28.53 5.30
N VAL A 434 9.21 -29.08 5.79
CA VAL A 434 10.18 -29.83 4.95
C VAL A 434 9.47 -31.02 4.31
N GLN A 435 8.78 -31.84 5.10
CA GLN A 435 8.02 -33.00 4.60
C GLN A 435 6.97 -32.59 3.57
N LYS A 436 6.18 -31.55 3.87
CA LYS A 436 5.12 -31.07 2.98
C LYS A 436 5.65 -30.52 1.65
N ARG A 437 6.78 -29.82 1.69
CA ARG A 437 7.35 -29.13 0.52
C ARG A 437 8.16 -30.07 -0.37
N TRP A 438 8.91 -30.99 0.23
CA TRP A 438 9.87 -31.81 -0.49
C TRP A 438 9.45 -33.29 -0.59
N GLY A 439 8.52 -33.73 0.24
CA GLY A 439 8.02 -35.12 0.28
C GLY A 439 8.93 -36.07 1.06
N VAL A 440 9.95 -35.54 1.76
CA VAL A 440 10.96 -36.29 2.52
C VAL A 440 11.20 -35.62 3.86
N SER A 441 11.61 -36.38 4.87
CA SER A 441 11.95 -35.82 6.19
C SER A 441 13.34 -35.15 6.16
N PRO A 442 13.69 -34.29 7.14
CA PRO A 442 15.04 -33.73 7.27
C PRO A 442 16.15 -34.77 7.23
N GLU A 443 15.95 -35.95 7.84
CA GLU A 443 16.91 -37.04 7.88
C GLU A 443 17.13 -37.69 6.50
N GLN A 444 16.13 -37.62 5.62
CA GLN A 444 16.18 -38.14 4.25
C GLN A 444 16.63 -37.09 3.23
N PHE A 445 16.85 -35.84 3.66
CA PHE A 445 17.05 -34.72 2.76
C PHE A 445 18.35 -34.82 1.95
N ILE A 446 19.41 -35.35 2.58
CA ILE A 446 20.70 -35.58 1.93
C ILE A 446 20.54 -36.61 0.80
N ASP A 447 19.88 -37.73 1.08
CA ASP A 447 19.61 -38.79 0.10
C ASP A 447 18.69 -38.28 -1.02
N HIS A 448 17.79 -37.37 -0.69
CA HIS A 448 16.92 -36.73 -1.66
C HIS A 448 17.73 -35.91 -2.67
N LEU A 449 18.66 -35.09 -2.19
CA LEU A 449 19.59 -34.31 -3.02
C LEU A 449 20.56 -35.21 -3.79
N ALA A 450 21.04 -36.30 -3.20
CA ALA A 450 21.92 -37.28 -3.87
C ALA A 450 21.26 -37.88 -5.12
N LEU A 451 19.97 -38.20 -5.04
CA LEU A 451 19.20 -38.75 -6.16
C LEU A 451 18.78 -37.67 -7.17
N LEU A 452 18.43 -36.47 -6.70
CA LEU A 452 17.90 -35.37 -7.52
C LEU A 452 18.99 -34.56 -8.23
N GLY A 453 20.14 -34.38 -7.58
CA GLY A 453 21.18 -33.41 -7.92
C GLY A 453 20.83 -31.98 -7.48
N ASP A 454 21.82 -31.10 -7.59
CA ASP A 454 21.67 -29.66 -7.44
C ASP A 454 22.25 -28.90 -8.64
N LYS A 455 21.37 -28.19 -9.36
CA LYS A 455 21.79 -27.37 -10.49
C LYS A 455 22.49 -26.09 -10.06
N VAL A 456 22.21 -25.55 -8.87
CA VAL A 456 22.81 -24.29 -8.41
C VAL A 456 24.30 -24.48 -8.17
N ASP A 457 24.65 -25.53 -7.44
CA ASP A 457 26.05 -25.87 -7.11
C ASP A 457 26.69 -26.85 -8.08
N ASN A 458 26.00 -27.15 -9.18
CA ASN A 458 26.44 -28.09 -10.20
C ASN A 458 26.70 -29.52 -9.66
N ILE A 459 25.98 -29.95 -8.63
CA ILE A 459 26.01 -31.31 -8.11
C ILE A 459 25.15 -32.21 -9.03
N PRO A 460 25.70 -33.27 -9.64
CA PRO A 460 24.92 -34.13 -10.52
C PRO A 460 23.91 -34.99 -9.73
N GLY A 461 22.79 -35.36 -10.36
CA GLY A 461 21.80 -36.29 -9.79
C GLY A 461 21.65 -37.52 -10.67
N VAL A 462 20.91 -38.53 -10.24
CA VAL A 462 20.64 -39.71 -11.07
C VAL A 462 19.73 -39.31 -12.24
N PRO A 463 20.16 -39.45 -13.51
CA PRO A 463 19.36 -39.01 -14.65
C PRO A 463 17.96 -39.64 -14.66
N GLY A 464 16.94 -38.82 -14.92
CA GLY A 464 15.55 -39.28 -14.95
C GLY A 464 14.89 -39.43 -13.58
N ILE A 465 15.59 -39.14 -12.47
CA ILE A 465 15.00 -39.04 -11.14
C ILE A 465 14.71 -37.56 -10.82
N GLY A 466 13.44 -37.20 -10.84
CA GLY A 466 12.97 -35.89 -10.38
C GLY A 466 12.49 -35.92 -8.93
N GLN A 467 12.13 -34.74 -8.39
CA GLN A 467 11.74 -34.56 -6.98
C GLN A 467 10.69 -35.59 -6.50
N LYS A 468 9.59 -35.78 -7.25
CA LYS A 468 8.54 -36.76 -6.90
C LYS A 468 9.04 -38.20 -6.89
N THR A 469 9.92 -38.54 -7.82
CA THR A 469 10.48 -39.88 -7.95
C THR A 469 11.46 -40.17 -6.81
N SER A 470 12.32 -39.21 -6.47
CA SER A 470 13.24 -39.31 -5.33
C SER A 470 12.47 -39.46 -4.01
N ALA A 471 11.47 -38.61 -3.77
CA ALA A 471 10.62 -38.70 -2.58
C ALA A 471 9.90 -40.05 -2.47
N SER A 472 9.31 -40.55 -3.57
CA SER A 472 8.63 -41.85 -3.58
C SER A 472 9.57 -43.03 -3.32
N LEU A 473 10.82 -42.96 -3.78
CA LEU A 473 11.83 -43.99 -3.53
C LEU A 473 12.24 -44.01 -2.04
N LEU A 474 12.45 -42.83 -1.44
CA LEU A 474 12.84 -42.70 -0.04
C LEU A 474 11.68 -42.97 0.92
N GLU A 475 10.44 -42.66 0.55
CA GLU A 475 9.25 -43.07 1.29
C GLU A 475 9.13 -44.61 1.34
N ARG A 476 9.46 -45.30 0.24
CA ARG A 476 9.36 -46.76 0.15
C ARG A 476 10.54 -47.49 0.78
N PHE A 477 11.75 -47.00 0.60
CA PHE A 477 12.99 -47.73 0.95
C PHE A 477 13.82 -47.06 2.06
N GLY A 478 13.37 -45.93 2.60
CA GLY A 478 13.95 -45.27 3.77
C GLY A 478 15.17 -44.40 3.47
N SER A 479 16.20 -44.94 2.83
CA SER A 479 17.49 -44.26 2.58
C SER A 479 18.04 -44.56 1.19
N LEU A 480 19.10 -43.85 0.78
CA LEU A 480 19.84 -44.12 -0.46
C LEU A 480 20.34 -45.57 -0.51
N ASP A 481 20.88 -46.08 0.61
CA ASP A 481 21.29 -47.49 0.71
C ASP A 481 20.11 -48.43 0.56
N GLY A 482 18.98 -48.14 1.21
CA GLY A 482 17.76 -48.93 1.06
C GLY A 482 17.25 -48.97 -0.39
N VAL A 483 17.38 -47.87 -1.15
CA VAL A 483 17.06 -47.84 -2.59
C VAL A 483 17.97 -48.77 -3.38
N TYR A 484 19.27 -48.82 -3.07
CA TYR A 484 20.23 -49.67 -3.78
C TYR A 484 20.16 -51.15 -3.38
N GLU A 485 19.86 -51.45 -2.11
CA GLU A 485 19.60 -52.81 -1.63
C GLU A 485 18.38 -53.44 -2.32
N ASN A 486 17.39 -52.62 -2.68
CA ASN A 486 16.13 -53.04 -3.30
C ASN A 486 16.03 -52.62 -4.79
N VAL A 487 17.13 -52.23 -5.43
CA VAL A 487 17.15 -51.73 -6.82
C VAL A 487 16.59 -52.77 -7.81
N GLU A 488 16.69 -54.05 -7.48
CA GLU A 488 16.17 -55.16 -8.28
C GLU A 488 14.64 -55.16 -8.40
N GLU A 489 13.91 -54.56 -7.45
CA GLU A 489 12.44 -54.44 -7.46
C GLU A 489 11.91 -53.34 -8.40
N LEU A 490 12.80 -52.47 -8.89
CA LEU A 490 12.47 -51.36 -9.78
C LEU A 490 12.43 -51.83 -11.25
N LYS A 491 11.73 -51.09 -12.12
CA LYS A 491 11.51 -51.49 -13.53
C LYS A 491 11.88 -50.39 -14.51
N GLY A 492 12.23 -50.80 -15.73
CA GLY A 492 12.48 -49.90 -16.86
C GLY A 492 13.70 -48.99 -16.67
N LYS A 493 13.64 -47.78 -17.26
CA LYS A 493 14.75 -46.81 -17.27
C LYS A 493 15.17 -46.33 -15.88
N GLN A 494 14.26 -46.38 -14.89
CA GLN A 494 14.58 -45.98 -13.51
C GLN A 494 15.61 -46.95 -12.89
N LYS A 495 15.45 -48.25 -13.09
CA LYS A 495 16.41 -49.27 -12.61
C LYS A 495 17.76 -49.15 -13.29
N SER A 496 17.77 -49.03 -14.61
CA SER A 496 19.04 -48.93 -15.37
C SER A 496 19.85 -47.72 -14.94
N ASN A 497 19.19 -46.56 -14.76
CA ASN A 497 19.89 -45.33 -14.38
C ASN A 497 20.39 -45.36 -12.93
N LEU A 498 19.65 -45.97 -11.99
CA LEU A 498 20.17 -46.16 -10.63
C LEU A 498 21.42 -47.03 -10.62
N ILE A 499 21.44 -48.14 -11.37
CA ILE A 499 22.62 -49.02 -11.44
C ILE A 499 23.82 -48.31 -12.10
N GLU A 500 23.59 -47.63 -13.23
CA GLU A 500 24.64 -46.95 -14.00
C GLU A 500 25.25 -45.76 -13.24
N PHE A 501 24.43 -44.97 -12.55
CA PHE A 501 24.84 -43.74 -11.87
C PHE A 501 24.98 -43.92 -10.34
N ARG A 502 25.23 -45.15 -9.88
CA ARG A 502 25.36 -45.47 -8.45
C ARG A 502 26.44 -44.65 -7.76
N ASP A 503 27.67 -44.70 -8.30
CA ASP A 503 28.82 -44.00 -7.70
C ASP A 503 28.62 -42.48 -7.72
N GLN A 504 27.94 -41.97 -8.75
CA GLN A 504 27.56 -40.55 -8.85
C GLN A 504 26.59 -40.16 -7.73
N ALA A 505 25.57 -40.97 -7.43
CA ALA A 505 24.65 -40.68 -6.34
C ALA A 505 25.37 -40.61 -4.97
N TYR A 506 26.30 -41.52 -4.68
CA TYR A 506 27.07 -41.48 -3.44
C TYR A 506 28.07 -40.32 -3.39
N MET A 507 28.66 -39.93 -4.54
CA MET A 507 29.46 -38.71 -4.63
C MET A 507 28.61 -37.48 -4.34
N SER A 508 27.43 -37.37 -4.95
CA SER A 508 26.50 -36.27 -4.72
C SER A 508 25.99 -36.20 -3.28
N GLN A 509 25.80 -37.36 -2.64
CA GLN A 509 25.49 -37.45 -1.22
C GLN A 509 26.59 -36.81 -0.36
N ARG A 510 27.87 -37.13 -0.63
CA ARG A 510 29.01 -36.54 0.10
C ARG A 510 29.15 -35.04 -0.16
N LEU A 511 29.02 -34.61 -1.41
CA LEU A 511 29.10 -33.18 -1.77
C LEU A 511 27.99 -32.36 -1.11
N ALA A 512 26.75 -32.88 -1.04
CA ALA A 512 25.61 -32.18 -0.44
C ALA A 512 25.54 -32.30 1.10
N THR A 513 26.38 -33.11 1.73
CA THR A 513 26.39 -33.27 3.19
C THR A 513 27.09 -32.07 3.84
N ILE A 514 26.41 -31.44 4.80
CA ILE A 514 26.98 -30.41 5.68
C ILE A 514 27.83 -31.08 6.76
N ASP A 515 29.09 -30.68 6.89
CA ASP A 515 29.96 -31.21 7.94
C ASP A 515 29.63 -30.61 9.30
N LYS A 516 29.09 -31.44 10.21
CA LYS A 516 28.73 -31.05 11.58
C LYS A 516 29.93 -31.07 12.54
N ASN A 517 31.12 -31.46 12.07
CA ASN A 517 32.33 -31.61 12.89
C ASN A 517 33.50 -30.74 12.38
N ALA A 518 33.21 -29.71 11.56
CA ALA A 518 34.22 -28.77 11.12
C ALA A 518 35.02 -28.24 12.35
N PRO A 519 36.37 -28.26 12.33
CA PRO A 519 37.19 -27.81 13.44
C PRO A 519 37.09 -26.29 13.54
N LEU A 520 36.41 -25.81 14.58
CA LEU A 520 36.27 -24.39 14.88
C LEU A 520 37.20 -24.00 16.03
N ASP A 521 37.94 -22.91 15.86
CA ASP A 521 38.79 -22.33 16.92
C ASP A 521 37.99 -21.56 17.98
N VAL A 522 36.67 -21.43 17.79
CA VAL A 522 35.73 -20.70 18.65
C VAL A 522 34.64 -21.64 19.17
N GLY A 523 34.22 -21.42 20.43
CA GLY A 523 33.09 -22.10 21.05
C GLY A 523 31.86 -21.20 21.19
N LEU A 524 30.73 -21.76 21.61
CA LEU A 524 29.48 -20.99 21.79
C LEU A 524 29.61 -19.80 22.74
N GLU A 525 30.41 -19.90 23.79
CA GLU A 525 30.62 -18.81 24.75
C GLU A 525 31.30 -17.59 24.10
N ASP A 526 32.11 -17.79 23.06
CA ASP A 526 32.72 -16.70 22.29
C ASP A 526 31.70 -15.99 21.38
N LEU A 527 30.50 -16.57 21.22
CA LEU A 527 29.42 -16.05 20.38
C LEU A 527 28.33 -15.32 21.19
N LYS A 528 28.62 -15.02 22.46
CA LYS A 528 27.69 -14.34 23.34
C LYS A 528 27.50 -12.88 22.92
N LEU A 529 26.25 -12.47 22.73
CA LEU A 529 25.94 -11.12 22.30
C LEU A 529 25.84 -10.17 23.50
N SER A 530 26.35 -8.95 23.34
CA SER A 530 26.21 -7.85 24.30
C SER A 530 24.98 -6.98 24.00
N GLU A 531 24.66 -6.08 24.94
CA GLU A 531 23.70 -5.01 24.67
C GLU A 531 24.24 -4.09 23.57
N ARG A 532 23.34 -3.65 22.69
CA ARG A 532 23.71 -2.79 21.56
C ARG A 532 24.07 -1.39 22.01
N ASN A 533 25.08 -0.82 21.37
CA ASN A 533 25.40 0.59 21.48
C ASN A 533 24.73 1.38 20.34
N THR A 534 23.58 1.98 20.64
CA THR A 534 22.79 2.75 19.66
C THR A 534 23.58 3.92 19.07
N GLU A 535 24.47 4.55 19.85
CA GLU A 535 25.26 5.70 19.40
C GLU A 535 26.27 5.31 18.31
N LYS A 536 26.97 4.19 18.50
CA LYS A 536 27.89 3.62 17.47
C LYS A 536 27.14 3.25 16.19
N ILE A 537 25.98 2.60 16.33
CA ILE A 537 25.15 2.19 15.18
C ILE A 537 24.65 3.42 14.40
N ASN A 538 24.17 4.45 15.11
CA ASN A 538 23.71 5.69 14.49
C ASN A 538 24.86 6.44 13.81
N GLN A 539 26.09 6.40 14.35
CA GLN A 539 27.26 6.96 13.68
C GLN A 539 27.48 6.32 12.31
N VAL A 540 27.46 4.98 12.24
CA VAL A 540 27.58 4.25 10.97
C VAL A 540 26.43 4.58 10.01
N TYR A 541 25.20 4.72 10.51
CA TYR A 541 24.08 5.15 9.66
C TYR A 541 24.25 6.57 9.12
N ARG A 542 24.87 7.50 9.88
CA ARG A 542 25.20 8.83 9.35
C ARG A 542 26.29 8.77 8.28
N GLU A 543 27.32 7.95 8.48
CA GLU A 543 28.40 7.77 7.51
C GLU A 543 27.89 7.26 6.14
N PHE A 544 26.84 6.43 6.16
CA PHE A 544 26.18 5.94 4.95
C PHE A 544 24.95 6.76 4.51
N GLU A 545 24.65 7.89 5.16
CA GLU A 545 23.51 8.78 4.87
C GLU A 545 22.13 8.09 5.05
N PHE A 546 22.04 7.08 5.93
CA PHE A 546 20.83 6.32 6.23
C PHE A 546 19.98 6.96 7.33
N TYR A 547 19.65 8.24 7.20
CA TYR A 547 18.94 9.00 8.23
C TYR A 547 17.59 8.39 8.65
N SER A 548 16.92 7.68 7.73
CA SER A 548 15.67 6.97 8.03
C SER A 548 15.82 5.80 9.03
N LEU A 549 17.05 5.34 9.26
CA LEU A 549 17.36 4.22 10.16
C LEU A 549 17.87 4.67 11.53
N LEU A 550 18.04 5.99 11.75
CA LEU A 550 18.39 6.55 13.06
C LEU A 550 17.28 6.28 14.08
N SER A 551 17.65 6.16 15.36
CA SER A 551 16.70 5.99 16.46
C SER A 551 15.75 7.18 16.64
N ASP A 552 14.53 6.91 17.12
CA ASP A 552 13.49 7.93 17.32
C ASP A 552 13.97 9.11 18.20
N ASP A 553 14.78 8.84 19.24
CA ASP A 553 15.33 9.89 20.13
C ASP A 553 16.28 10.84 19.38
N GLU A 554 17.08 10.35 18.43
CA GLU A 554 17.98 11.21 17.63
C GLU A 554 17.28 11.81 16.41
N GLN A 555 16.24 11.16 15.87
CA GLN A 555 15.32 11.82 14.95
C GLN A 555 14.67 13.03 15.64
N SER A 556 14.33 12.91 16.93
CA SER A 556 13.77 14.01 17.72
C SER A 556 14.78 15.10 18.09
N GLU A 557 16.06 14.79 18.34
CA GLU A 557 17.12 15.80 18.55
C GLU A 557 17.54 16.50 17.24
N SER A 558 17.53 15.78 16.11
CA SER A 558 17.63 16.35 14.77
C SER A 558 16.45 17.28 14.45
N GLU A 559 15.26 17.00 15.00
CA GLU A 559 14.07 17.86 14.90
C GLU A 559 14.10 19.05 15.88
N ALA A 560 14.86 18.97 16.99
CA ALA A 560 14.98 20.02 18.00
C ALA A 560 16.02 21.11 17.68
N ALA A 561 16.95 20.85 16.75
CA ALA A 561 18.02 21.80 16.40
C ALA A 561 17.54 23.04 15.58
N ASP A 562 16.28 23.08 15.15
CA ASP A 562 15.72 24.07 14.22
C ASP A 562 14.35 24.64 14.69
N THR A 563 14.14 24.77 16.00
CA THR A 563 12.91 25.41 16.52
C THR A 563 12.87 26.87 16.09
N GLN A 564 11.95 27.19 15.17
CA GLN A 564 11.66 28.58 14.82
C GLN A 564 11.08 29.33 16.00
N ASP A 565 11.45 30.60 16.15
CA ASP A 565 10.82 31.47 17.14
C ASP A 565 9.40 31.83 16.67
N ILE A 566 8.40 31.20 17.31
CA ILE A 566 6.98 31.37 16.96
C ILE A 566 6.36 32.53 17.75
N THR A 567 5.83 33.49 17.01
CA THR A 567 5.05 34.61 17.56
C THR A 567 3.57 34.49 17.20
N ILE A 568 2.72 34.23 18.19
CA ILE A 568 1.26 34.32 18.01
C ILE A 568 0.83 35.79 18.11
N CYS A 569 0.38 36.38 17.01
CA CYS A 569 0.00 37.79 16.94
C CYS A 569 -1.34 38.05 17.63
N LYS A 570 -1.29 38.54 18.88
CA LYS A 570 -2.47 38.91 19.68
C LYS A 570 -3.14 40.23 19.29
N ASP A 571 -2.50 41.01 18.42
CA ASP A 571 -3.07 42.22 17.83
C ASP A 571 -2.46 42.51 16.45
N VAL A 572 -3.09 43.44 15.72
CA VAL A 572 -2.64 43.85 14.37
C VAL A 572 -1.25 44.49 14.39
N LYS A 573 -0.86 45.17 15.48
CA LYS A 573 0.44 45.85 15.57
C LYS A 573 1.57 44.85 15.69
N ALA A 574 1.37 43.74 16.40
CA ALA A 574 2.33 42.65 16.50
C ALA A 574 2.64 42.07 15.10
N PHE A 575 1.59 41.78 14.32
CA PHE A 575 1.74 41.27 12.95
C PHE A 575 2.44 42.27 12.04
N GLN A 576 2.02 43.54 12.07
CA GLN A 576 2.66 44.61 11.29
C GLN A 576 4.12 44.80 11.69
N SER A 577 4.47 44.62 12.97
CA SER A 577 5.85 44.75 13.44
C SER A 577 6.72 43.61 12.93
N PHE A 578 6.21 42.37 12.99
CA PHE A 578 6.89 41.19 12.44
C PHE A 578 7.15 41.36 10.93
N VAL A 579 6.10 41.67 10.17
CA VAL A 579 6.19 41.87 8.72
C VAL A 579 7.16 43.01 8.38
N LYS A 580 7.12 44.13 9.12
CA LYS A 580 8.00 45.27 8.89
C LYS A 580 9.47 44.93 9.14
N ALA A 581 9.76 44.13 10.16
CA ALA A 581 11.11 43.69 10.48
C ALA A 581 11.72 42.86 9.35
N HIS A 582 10.90 42.04 8.67
CA HIS A 582 11.34 41.09 7.64
C HIS A 582 11.01 41.52 6.20
N THR A 583 10.85 42.83 5.94
CA THR A 583 10.47 43.36 4.61
C THR A 583 11.45 43.06 3.48
N LYS A 584 12.71 42.75 3.80
CA LYS A 584 13.76 42.42 2.83
C LYS A 584 14.01 40.92 2.68
N GLU A 585 13.37 40.11 3.51
CA GLU A 585 13.57 38.67 3.54
C GLU A 585 12.48 37.99 2.71
N LEU A 586 12.79 36.78 2.28
CA LEU A 586 11.81 35.89 1.68
C LEU A 586 10.85 35.39 2.75
N ILE A 587 9.54 35.47 2.48
CA ILE A 587 8.51 35.04 3.43
C ILE A 587 7.70 33.89 2.86
N ALA A 588 7.66 32.76 3.56
CA ALA A 588 6.70 31.71 3.31
C ALA A 588 5.33 32.08 3.89
N VAL A 589 4.26 31.86 3.13
CA VAL A 589 2.87 32.10 3.55
C VAL A 589 2.11 30.78 3.55
N THR A 590 1.56 30.40 4.71
CA THR A 590 0.73 29.19 4.84
C THR A 590 -0.58 29.52 5.55
N PRO A 591 -1.73 29.36 4.88
CA PRO A 591 -3.02 29.52 5.52
C PRO A 591 -3.45 28.26 6.29
N ALA A 592 -4.09 28.47 7.44
CA ALA A 592 -4.87 27.47 8.18
C ALA A 592 -6.35 27.64 7.82
N PHE A 593 -7.02 26.57 7.42
CA PHE A 593 -8.40 26.62 6.93
C PHE A 593 -9.20 25.36 7.24
N GLU A 594 -10.52 25.51 7.24
CA GLU A 594 -11.44 24.40 7.52
C GLU A 594 -11.45 23.35 6.41
N GLN A 595 -11.37 22.09 6.82
CA GLN A 595 -11.31 20.94 5.93
C GLN A 595 -12.71 20.58 5.40
N PRO A 596 -12.82 19.94 4.22
CA PRO A 596 -11.75 19.36 3.41
C PRO A 596 -11.30 20.19 2.19
N SER A 597 -11.85 21.39 1.97
CA SER A 597 -11.73 22.06 0.67
C SER A 597 -11.16 23.47 0.81
N HIS A 598 -10.11 23.76 0.03
CA HIS A 598 -9.58 25.12 -0.13
C HIS A 598 -10.57 26.08 -0.79
N LEU A 599 -11.60 25.56 -1.46
CA LEU A 599 -12.60 26.38 -2.14
C LEU A 599 -13.74 26.81 -1.19
N THR A 600 -14.17 25.93 -0.28
CA THR A 600 -15.29 26.20 0.64
C THR A 600 -14.86 26.49 2.07
N GLY A 601 -13.66 26.07 2.47
CA GLY A 601 -13.13 26.20 3.82
C GLY A 601 -12.98 27.66 4.25
N ALA A 602 -13.37 27.96 5.48
CA ALA A 602 -13.12 29.25 6.10
C ALA A 602 -11.65 29.36 6.53
N ILE A 603 -11.05 30.55 6.45
CA ILE A 603 -9.70 30.79 6.97
C ILE A 603 -9.78 30.91 8.49
N VAL A 604 -8.98 30.10 9.18
CA VAL A 604 -8.83 30.11 10.65
C VAL A 604 -7.66 30.99 11.07
N GLY A 605 -6.63 31.07 10.24
CA GLY A 605 -5.50 31.97 10.44
C GLY A 605 -4.46 31.83 9.33
N VAL A 606 -3.39 32.61 9.40
CA VAL A 606 -2.29 32.55 8.43
C VAL A 606 -0.97 32.65 9.16
N ALA A 607 -0.05 31.73 8.85
CA ALA A 607 1.34 31.84 9.25
C ALA A 607 2.17 32.52 8.16
N VAL A 608 3.07 33.41 8.58
CA VAL A 608 4.14 33.98 7.77
C VAL A 608 5.47 33.60 8.41
N SER A 609 6.45 33.16 7.62
CA SER A 609 7.71 32.66 8.18
C SER A 609 8.92 33.00 7.32
N THR A 610 10.00 33.42 7.95
CA THR A 610 11.35 33.38 7.39
C THR A 610 11.94 31.98 7.60
N GLU A 611 13.22 31.76 7.35
CA GLU A 611 13.86 30.47 7.67
C GLU A 611 13.91 30.21 9.19
N THR A 612 14.01 31.27 10.02
CA THR A 612 14.29 31.17 11.46
C THR A 612 13.15 31.66 12.35
N GLU A 613 12.30 32.56 11.88
CA GLU A 613 11.20 33.14 12.65
C GLU A 613 9.85 32.89 11.98
N ALA A 614 8.79 32.75 12.77
CA ALA A 614 7.43 32.58 12.26
C ALA A 614 6.43 33.39 13.08
N ALA A 615 5.45 33.98 12.41
CA ALA A 615 4.33 34.64 13.06
C ALA A 615 3.00 34.07 12.58
N TYR A 616 2.11 33.76 13.53
CA TYR A 616 0.75 33.30 13.25
C TYR A 616 -0.26 34.40 13.53
N LEU A 617 -1.11 34.69 12.54
CA LEU A 617 -2.21 35.63 12.63
C LEU A 617 -3.55 34.87 12.77
N PRO A 618 -4.19 34.86 13.95
CA PRO A 618 -5.49 34.22 14.13
C PRO A 618 -6.62 35.06 13.53
N LEU A 619 -7.45 34.43 12.68
CA LEU A 619 -8.52 35.08 11.90
C LEU A 619 -9.91 34.47 12.10
N GLY A 620 -10.02 33.29 12.72
CA GLY A 620 -11.28 32.58 12.93
C GLY A 620 -12.26 33.25 13.92
N GLU A 621 -13.24 32.51 14.43
CA GLU A 621 -14.22 33.05 15.40
C GLU A 621 -13.89 32.73 16.87
N SER A 622 -12.73 32.13 17.15
CA SER A 622 -12.30 31.72 18.48
C SER A 622 -11.80 32.87 19.36
N ASP A 623 -11.78 32.63 20.68
CA ASP A 623 -11.20 33.56 21.66
C ASP A 623 -9.72 33.85 21.34
N GLY A 624 -9.37 35.13 21.18
CA GLY A 624 -8.04 35.57 20.76
C GLY A 624 -7.90 35.86 19.25
N SER A 625 -8.93 35.61 18.45
CA SER A 625 -8.96 36.00 17.04
C SER A 625 -9.03 37.52 16.84
N LEU A 626 -8.41 37.99 15.76
CA LEU A 626 -8.47 39.38 15.31
C LEU A 626 -9.63 39.66 14.34
N GLY A 627 -10.30 38.61 13.87
CA GLY A 627 -11.42 38.66 12.93
C GLY A 627 -11.17 39.62 11.76
N LYS A 628 -12.16 40.47 11.47
CA LYS A 628 -12.09 41.44 10.35
C LYS A 628 -10.88 42.39 10.40
N LYS A 629 -10.43 42.80 11.59
CA LYS A 629 -9.28 43.71 11.71
C LYS A 629 -7.97 42.99 11.34
N GLY A 630 -7.84 41.73 11.75
CA GLY A 630 -6.74 40.86 11.32
C GLY A 630 -6.78 40.64 9.82
N LEU A 631 -7.97 40.35 9.27
CA LEU A 631 -8.14 40.11 7.83
C LEU A 631 -7.74 41.33 6.99
N GLN A 632 -8.12 42.54 7.39
CA GLN A 632 -7.70 43.78 6.72
C GLN A 632 -6.18 44.00 6.78
N ALA A 633 -5.55 43.67 7.91
CA ALA A 633 -4.11 43.78 8.06
C ALA A 633 -3.37 42.75 7.19
N LEU A 634 -3.90 41.52 7.12
CA LEU A 634 -3.40 40.47 6.25
C LEU A 634 -3.53 40.87 4.78
N GLN A 635 -4.71 41.33 4.37
CA GLN A 635 -4.98 41.77 3.00
C GLN A 635 -3.97 42.82 2.54
N SER A 636 -3.76 43.87 3.34
CA SER A 636 -2.79 44.93 3.04
C SER A 636 -1.38 44.40 2.80
N TYR A 637 -0.97 43.33 3.50
CA TYR A 637 0.35 42.73 3.33
C TYR A 637 0.44 41.77 2.14
N LEU A 638 -0.58 40.91 1.96
CA LEU A 638 -0.60 39.92 0.88
C LEU A 638 -0.76 40.58 -0.50
N GLU A 639 -1.41 41.75 -0.57
CA GLU A 639 -1.61 42.52 -1.81
C GLU A 639 -0.41 43.39 -2.21
N ASP A 640 0.50 43.69 -1.28
CA ASP A 640 1.75 44.41 -1.57
C ASP A 640 2.67 43.55 -2.44
N GLU A 641 3.18 44.08 -3.55
CA GLU A 641 4.11 43.37 -4.44
C GLU A 641 5.57 43.38 -3.94
N SER A 642 5.93 44.29 -3.04
CA SER A 642 7.32 44.49 -2.61
C SER A 642 7.93 43.32 -1.81
N PRO A 643 7.25 42.71 -0.82
CA PRO A 643 7.80 41.56 -0.12
C PRO A 643 7.75 40.32 -1.00
N GLN A 644 8.89 39.65 -1.16
CA GLN A 644 8.95 38.38 -1.89
C GLN A 644 8.32 37.28 -1.06
N LYS A 645 7.37 36.56 -1.66
CA LYS A 645 6.68 35.46 -0.99
C LYS A 645 6.88 34.13 -1.70
N VAL A 646 6.88 33.07 -0.91
CA VAL A 646 6.81 31.69 -1.39
C VAL A 646 5.65 30.97 -0.72
N VAL A 647 5.08 30.01 -1.44
CA VAL A 647 3.98 29.19 -0.95
C VAL A 647 4.22 27.74 -1.33
N HIS A 648 3.53 26.83 -0.66
CA HIS A 648 3.40 25.45 -1.11
C HIS A 648 2.02 25.27 -1.75
N ASN A 649 1.97 24.98 -3.06
CA ASN A 649 0.76 24.82 -3.86
C ASN A 649 -0.02 26.14 -4.04
N LEU A 650 0.45 26.97 -4.98
CA LEU A 650 -0.09 28.31 -5.22
C LEU A 650 -1.57 28.30 -5.63
N ARG A 651 -2.02 27.31 -6.41
CA ARG A 651 -3.43 27.21 -6.84
C ARG A 651 -4.38 27.18 -5.65
N ASP A 652 -4.09 26.31 -4.69
CA ASP A 652 -4.96 26.10 -3.52
C ASP A 652 -4.98 27.33 -2.60
N VAL A 653 -3.82 27.96 -2.41
CA VAL A 653 -3.71 29.22 -1.65
C VAL A 653 -4.53 30.33 -2.32
N LEU A 654 -4.51 30.43 -3.66
CA LEU A 654 -5.30 31.41 -4.39
C LEU A 654 -6.80 31.16 -4.30
N CYS A 655 -7.25 29.90 -4.43
CA CYS A 655 -8.66 29.53 -4.26
C CYS A 655 -9.18 29.93 -2.87
N LEU A 656 -8.38 29.68 -1.84
CA LEU A 656 -8.75 30.02 -0.47
C LEU A 656 -8.82 31.54 -0.25
N PHE A 657 -7.82 32.30 -0.69
CA PHE A 657 -7.79 33.75 -0.49
C PHE A 657 -8.84 34.52 -1.31
N ALA A 658 -9.19 34.04 -2.51
CA ALA A 658 -10.21 34.66 -3.34
C ALA A 658 -11.58 34.72 -2.65
N ARG A 659 -11.93 33.70 -1.86
CA ARG A 659 -13.17 33.66 -1.05
C ARG A 659 -13.27 34.81 -0.04
N HIS A 660 -12.12 35.34 0.39
CA HIS A 660 -12.02 36.44 1.37
C HIS A 660 -11.65 37.77 0.71
N GLU A 661 -11.81 37.88 -0.62
CA GLU A 661 -11.49 39.07 -1.40
C GLU A 661 -10.02 39.52 -1.27
N ILE A 662 -9.11 38.59 -0.97
CA ILE A 662 -7.67 38.87 -0.85
C ILE A 662 -6.96 38.52 -2.16
N LYS A 663 -6.26 39.48 -2.75
CA LYS A 663 -5.40 39.24 -3.91
C LYS A 663 -3.95 38.97 -3.49
N LEU A 664 -3.47 37.74 -3.68
CA LEU A 664 -2.08 37.40 -3.35
C LEU A 664 -1.09 37.88 -4.45
N SER A 665 -0.22 38.81 -4.06
CA SER A 665 0.78 39.48 -4.88
C SER A 665 2.22 39.23 -4.39
N GLY A 666 3.23 39.46 -5.24
CA GLY A 666 4.64 39.32 -4.87
C GLY A 666 5.11 37.87 -4.63
N VAL A 667 4.37 36.86 -5.11
CA VAL A 667 4.79 35.45 -5.04
C VAL A 667 5.85 35.19 -6.09
N ILE A 668 7.05 34.79 -5.66
CA ILE A 668 8.17 34.45 -6.54
C ILE A 668 8.41 32.94 -6.65
N GLY A 669 7.74 32.13 -5.82
CA GLY A 669 7.93 30.70 -5.79
C GLY A 669 6.72 29.89 -5.33
N ASP A 670 6.48 28.78 -6.01
CA ASP A 670 5.59 27.71 -5.60
C ASP A 670 6.43 26.44 -5.40
N LEU A 671 6.62 26.04 -4.14
CA LEU A 671 7.50 24.93 -3.76
C LEU A 671 7.06 23.60 -4.37
N GLN A 672 5.75 23.36 -4.51
CA GLN A 672 5.22 22.13 -5.09
C GLN A 672 5.59 22.04 -6.59
N SER A 673 5.31 23.12 -7.32
CA SER A 673 5.62 23.20 -8.76
C SER A 673 7.12 23.18 -9.03
N ALA A 674 7.92 23.85 -8.19
CA ALA A 674 9.38 23.84 -8.29
C ALA A 674 9.94 22.43 -8.08
N SER A 675 9.49 21.73 -7.03
CA SER A 675 9.92 20.34 -6.77
C SER A 675 9.54 19.39 -7.91
N PHE A 676 8.36 19.57 -8.51
CA PHE A 676 7.93 18.76 -9.66
C PHE A 676 8.81 19.00 -10.90
N LEU A 677 9.23 20.24 -11.16
CA LEU A 677 10.13 20.55 -12.26
C LEU A 677 11.55 20.03 -12.03
N VAL A 678 12.01 19.94 -10.77
CA VAL A 678 13.31 19.34 -10.42
C VAL A 678 13.32 17.84 -10.72
N ASP A 679 12.31 17.08 -10.27
CA ASP A 679 12.17 15.66 -10.62
C ASP A 679 10.70 15.21 -10.60
N PRO A 680 10.05 15.03 -11.76
CA PRO A 680 8.64 14.66 -11.84
C PRO A 680 8.33 13.20 -11.46
N ASN A 681 9.33 12.36 -11.13
CA ASN A 681 9.12 10.95 -10.77
C ASN A 681 9.17 10.67 -9.27
N LYS A 682 9.97 11.42 -8.51
CA LYS A 682 10.40 11.01 -7.16
C LYS A 682 9.35 11.24 -6.07
N LEU A 683 8.74 12.42 -6.04
CA LEU A 683 7.95 12.87 -4.88
C LEU A 683 6.46 12.99 -5.14
N LEU A 684 5.91 12.43 -6.22
CA LEU A 684 4.48 12.57 -6.58
C LEU A 684 3.53 12.36 -5.38
N PRO A 685 2.57 13.28 -5.12
CA PRO A 685 2.21 14.50 -5.87
C PRO A 685 2.95 15.79 -5.38
N HIS A 686 4.16 15.65 -4.87
CA HIS A 686 5.01 16.70 -4.31
C HIS A 686 4.39 17.38 -3.10
N ARG A 687 3.94 16.60 -2.11
CA ARG A 687 3.44 17.15 -0.84
C ARG A 687 4.58 17.72 -0.01
N LEU A 688 4.26 18.71 0.83
CA LEU A 688 5.24 19.35 1.70
C LEU A 688 6.01 18.35 2.57
N ASP A 689 5.35 17.34 3.15
CA ASP A 689 6.00 16.31 3.96
C ASP A 689 7.06 15.49 3.18
N GLN A 690 6.81 15.24 1.90
CA GLN A 690 7.75 14.54 1.02
C GLN A 690 8.95 15.42 0.66
N ILE A 691 8.70 16.69 0.34
CA ILE A 691 9.75 17.66 0.02
C ILE A 691 10.63 17.93 1.24
N VAL A 692 10.04 18.11 2.41
CA VAL A 692 10.79 18.35 3.65
C VAL A 692 11.65 17.15 3.99
N LYS A 693 11.12 15.93 3.86
CA LYS A 693 11.92 14.72 4.06
C LYS A 693 13.08 14.61 3.08
N GLU A 694 12.87 14.98 1.82
CA GLU A 694 13.88 14.90 0.77
C GLU A 694 14.99 15.95 0.95
N TYR A 695 14.63 17.23 1.14
CA TYR A 695 15.58 18.34 1.08
C TYR A 695 16.06 18.82 2.46
N LEU A 696 15.28 18.56 3.51
CA LEU A 696 15.63 18.94 4.89
C LEU A 696 15.93 17.72 5.77
N HIS A 697 15.72 16.49 5.28
CA HIS A 697 15.98 15.24 6.00
C HIS A 697 15.27 15.13 7.36
N ARG A 698 14.11 15.78 7.50
CA ARG A 698 13.27 15.78 8.70
C ARG A 698 11.81 15.47 8.38
N THR A 699 10.99 15.25 9.41
CA THR A 699 9.55 15.11 9.23
C THR A 699 8.82 16.40 9.62
N VAL A 700 7.60 16.56 9.11
CA VAL A 700 6.65 17.58 9.57
C VAL A 700 5.41 16.89 10.09
N GLU A 701 4.74 17.50 11.06
CA GLU A 701 3.59 16.88 11.66
C GLU A 701 2.42 16.80 10.67
N PRO A 702 1.86 15.60 10.39
CA PRO A 702 0.73 15.49 9.48
C PRO A 702 -0.51 16.16 10.04
N LEU A 703 -1.27 16.91 9.21
CA LEU A 703 -2.53 17.54 9.62
C LEU A 703 -3.49 16.57 10.34
N LYS A 704 -3.56 15.31 9.88
CA LYS A 704 -4.39 14.25 10.49
C LYS A 704 -4.06 13.93 11.95
N ARG A 705 -2.83 14.22 12.43
CA ARG A 705 -2.52 14.10 13.86
C ARG A 705 -3.18 15.23 14.66
N LEU A 706 -3.20 16.42 14.10
CA LEU A 706 -3.80 17.61 14.70
C LEU A 706 -5.34 17.52 14.73
N ILE A 707 -5.97 17.22 13.59
CA ILE A 707 -7.43 17.21 13.48
C ILE A 707 -8.09 15.86 13.79
N GLY A 708 -7.32 14.76 13.83
CA GLY A 708 -7.87 13.41 13.93
C GLY A 708 -8.30 12.81 12.58
N SER A 709 -9.18 11.80 12.59
CA SER A 709 -9.66 11.17 11.35
C SER A 709 -11.06 10.56 11.48
N GLY A 710 -11.81 10.56 10.38
CA GLY A 710 -13.12 9.91 10.32
C GLY A 710 -14.14 10.60 11.22
N LYS A 711 -14.80 9.86 12.11
CA LYS A 711 -15.83 10.44 12.99
C LYS A 711 -15.29 11.31 14.12
N SER A 712 -13.98 11.24 14.41
CA SER A 712 -13.33 12.07 15.43
C SER A 712 -12.51 13.20 14.81
N GLU A 713 -12.68 13.44 13.50
CA GLU A 713 -12.06 14.56 12.80
C GLU A 713 -12.72 15.86 13.26
N LYS A 714 -11.90 16.78 13.77
CA LYS A 714 -12.29 18.10 14.25
C LYS A 714 -11.96 19.15 13.20
N GLN A 715 -12.70 20.26 13.22
CA GLN A 715 -12.32 21.44 12.45
C GLN A 715 -11.18 22.20 13.16
N LEU A 716 -10.39 22.97 12.42
CA LEU A 716 -9.24 23.69 13.00
C LEU A 716 -9.71 24.75 14.01
N SER A 717 -10.88 25.35 13.80
CA SER A 717 -11.47 26.27 14.78
C SER A 717 -11.89 25.61 16.10
N GLU A 718 -12.00 24.28 16.15
CA GLU A 718 -12.34 23.53 17.37
C GLU A 718 -11.12 23.18 18.23
N LEU A 719 -9.91 23.49 17.75
CA LEU A 719 -8.65 23.18 18.42
C LEU A 719 -8.11 24.37 19.20
N MET A 720 -7.13 24.12 20.07
CA MET A 720 -6.43 25.18 20.79
C MET A 720 -5.66 26.06 19.80
N LEU A 721 -5.74 27.38 19.99
CA LEU A 721 -5.08 28.36 19.14
C LEU A 721 -3.57 28.08 19.04
N GLU A 722 -2.95 27.71 20.15
CA GLU A 722 -1.52 27.41 20.24
C GLU A 722 -1.13 26.22 19.37
N ASP A 723 -1.94 25.16 19.33
CA ASP A 723 -1.68 23.96 18.54
C ASP A 723 -1.80 24.25 17.04
N VAL A 724 -2.86 24.99 16.65
CA VAL A 724 -3.06 25.42 15.26
C VAL A 724 -1.94 26.35 14.82
N ALA A 725 -1.55 27.30 15.67
CA ALA A 725 -0.46 28.22 15.39
C ALA A 725 0.87 27.49 15.23
N ALA A 726 1.21 26.57 16.15
CA ALA A 726 2.44 25.79 16.12
C ALA A 726 2.53 24.96 14.83
N TRP A 727 1.46 24.23 14.50
CA TRP A 727 1.40 23.42 13.29
C TRP A 727 1.51 24.27 12.01
N THR A 728 0.75 25.36 11.92
CA THR A 728 0.74 26.21 10.72
C THR A 728 2.07 26.93 10.52
N CYS A 729 2.69 27.40 11.61
CA CYS A 729 4.04 27.96 11.57
C CYS A 729 5.08 26.91 11.18
N GLN A 730 4.98 25.66 11.66
CA GLN A 730 5.87 24.58 11.23
C GLN A 730 5.79 24.35 9.72
N MET A 731 4.58 24.37 9.13
CA MET A 731 4.41 24.24 7.68
C MET A 731 4.98 25.44 6.91
N ALA A 732 4.76 26.67 7.39
CA ALA A 732 5.32 27.88 6.78
C ALA A 732 6.85 27.87 6.85
N GLY A 733 7.42 27.56 8.01
CA GLY A 733 8.87 27.47 8.19
C GLY A 733 9.52 26.39 7.36
N ALA A 734 8.90 25.21 7.31
CA ALA A 734 9.33 24.13 6.43
C ALA A 734 9.34 24.55 4.96
N THR A 735 8.36 25.36 4.53
CA THR A 735 8.32 25.92 3.17
C THR A 735 9.45 26.93 2.96
N ALA A 736 9.68 27.84 3.92
CA ALA A 736 10.75 28.83 3.86
C ALA A 736 12.15 28.18 3.78
N GLN A 737 12.40 27.18 4.61
CA GLN A 737 13.69 26.46 4.68
C GLN A 737 13.92 25.55 3.47
N ALA A 738 12.87 24.90 2.94
CA ALA A 738 13.00 24.03 1.77
C ALA A 738 13.20 24.83 0.48
N TRP A 739 12.62 26.03 0.38
CA TRP A 739 12.62 26.82 -0.84
C TRP A 739 14.03 27.11 -1.40
N PRO A 740 15.00 27.66 -0.65
CA PRO A 740 16.34 27.94 -1.18
C PRO A 740 17.02 26.70 -1.76
N LYS A 741 16.86 25.54 -1.11
CA LYS A 741 17.45 24.27 -1.57
C LYS A 741 16.79 23.78 -2.86
N VAL A 742 15.46 23.84 -2.95
CA VAL A 742 14.72 23.45 -4.16
C VAL A 742 14.98 24.44 -5.29
N GLN A 743 15.05 25.74 -4.99
CA GLN A 743 15.35 26.80 -5.95
C GLN A 743 16.73 26.60 -6.56
N GLN A 744 17.76 26.35 -5.73
CA GLN A 744 19.11 26.08 -6.22
C GLN A 744 19.11 24.88 -7.17
N ARG A 745 18.44 23.78 -6.80
CA ARG A 745 18.32 22.59 -7.66
C ARG A 745 17.57 22.92 -8.96
N LEU A 746 16.52 23.72 -8.90
CA LEU A 746 15.76 24.17 -10.07
C LEU A 746 16.63 24.98 -11.05
N GLU A 747 17.52 25.82 -10.52
CA GLU A 747 18.50 26.59 -11.29
C GLU A 747 19.57 25.69 -11.92
N GLU A 748 20.12 24.75 -11.14
CA GLU A 748 21.08 23.73 -11.63
C GLU A 748 20.49 22.88 -12.75
N GLU A 749 19.20 22.54 -12.66
CA GLU A 749 18.49 21.79 -13.71
C GLU A 749 18.04 22.65 -14.90
N GLY A 750 18.21 23.97 -14.84
CA GLY A 750 17.82 24.91 -15.89
C GLY A 750 16.30 25.04 -16.06
N GLN A 751 15.52 24.83 -15.00
CA GLN A 751 14.05 24.79 -15.04
C GLN A 751 13.39 26.06 -14.46
N SER A 752 14.15 27.05 -13.99
CA SER A 752 13.62 28.26 -13.35
C SER A 752 12.69 29.06 -14.26
N GLY A 753 12.99 29.15 -15.56
CA GLY A 753 12.11 29.82 -16.54
C GLY A 753 10.75 29.12 -16.67
N LEU A 754 10.71 27.79 -16.66
CA LEU A 754 9.45 27.02 -16.72
C LEU A 754 8.59 27.19 -15.46
N LEU A 755 9.19 27.46 -14.31
CA LEU A 755 8.44 27.80 -13.12
C LEU A 755 7.79 29.19 -13.27
N ALA A 756 8.59 30.19 -13.63
CA ALA A 756 8.18 31.59 -13.68
C ALA A 756 7.22 31.91 -14.83
N ASP A 757 7.48 31.38 -16.03
CA ASP A 757 6.79 31.75 -17.26
C ASP A 757 5.61 30.82 -17.60
N LEU A 758 5.59 29.61 -17.03
CA LEU A 758 4.57 28.60 -17.34
C LEU A 758 3.81 28.13 -16.10
N SER A 759 4.49 27.50 -15.13
CA SER A 759 3.82 26.76 -14.05
C SER A 759 3.10 27.66 -13.05
N MET A 760 3.75 28.74 -12.60
CA MET A 760 3.12 29.70 -11.68
C MET A 760 2.00 30.53 -12.32
N PRO A 761 2.14 31.08 -13.54
CA PRO A 761 1.03 31.70 -14.24
C PRO A 761 -0.14 30.73 -14.44
N MET A 762 0.16 29.47 -14.77
CA MET A 762 -0.86 28.44 -14.91
C MET A 762 -1.59 28.18 -13.60
N SER A 763 -0.91 28.13 -12.45
CA SER A 763 -1.58 28.02 -11.13
C SER A 763 -2.66 29.07 -10.91
N ARG A 764 -2.49 30.29 -11.45
CA ARG A 764 -3.49 31.37 -11.35
C ARG A 764 -4.69 31.10 -12.23
N VAL A 765 -4.47 30.75 -13.50
CA VAL A 765 -5.55 30.37 -14.44
C VAL A 765 -6.34 29.18 -13.88
N LEU A 766 -5.65 28.15 -13.39
CA LEU A 766 -6.29 26.98 -12.79
C LEU A 766 -7.11 27.31 -11.54
N ALA A 767 -6.65 28.24 -10.71
CA ALA A 767 -7.41 28.69 -9.55
C ALA A 767 -8.69 29.43 -9.98
N GLU A 768 -8.63 30.28 -11.00
CA GLU A 768 -9.81 30.98 -11.56
C GLU A 768 -10.80 30.01 -12.22
N MET A 769 -10.31 29.01 -12.97
CA MET A 769 -11.13 27.96 -13.55
C MET A 769 -11.83 27.13 -12.46
N GLN A 770 -11.10 26.74 -11.42
CA GLN A 770 -11.64 25.97 -10.30
C GLN A 770 -12.70 26.77 -9.53
N GLN A 771 -12.46 28.05 -9.27
CA GLN A 771 -13.46 28.94 -8.64
C GLN A 771 -14.69 29.14 -9.52
N THR A 772 -14.50 29.20 -10.83
CA THR A 772 -15.62 29.36 -11.77
C THR A 772 -16.47 28.10 -11.82
N GLY A 773 -15.86 26.91 -11.91
CA GLY A 773 -16.58 25.64 -12.03
C GLY A 773 -17.43 25.52 -13.31
N ILE A 774 -18.16 24.41 -13.45
CA ILE A 774 -19.11 24.18 -14.54
C ILE A 774 -20.51 23.89 -14.00
N ARG A 775 -21.55 24.50 -14.58
CA ARG A 775 -22.93 24.23 -14.15
C ARG A 775 -23.37 22.84 -14.61
N VAL A 776 -24.06 22.13 -13.74
CA VAL A 776 -24.58 20.79 -14.03
C VAL A 776 -26.06 20.71 -13.64
N ASP A 777 -26.88 20.14 -14.52
CA ASP A 777 -28.29 19.87 -14.25
C ASP A 777 -28.44 18.64 -13.36
N SER A 778 -28.61 18.88 -12.06
CA SER A 778 -28.71 17.84 -11.03
C SER A 778 -29.98 16.99 -11.17
N ASP A 779 -31.10 17.61 -11.56
CA ASP A 779 -32.38 16.93 -11.74
C ASP A 779 -32.32 16.00 -12.96
N ASP A 780 -31.69 16.47 -14.04
CA ASP A 780 -31.46 15.68 -15.23
C ASP A 780 -30.53 14.48 -14.97
N LEU A 781 -29.47 14.66 -14.18
CA LEU A 781 -28.59 13.58 -13.73
C LEU A 781 -29.33 12.54 -12.88
N GLU A 782 -30.24 12.97 -12.00
CA GLU A 782 -31.07 12.05 -11.22
C GLU A 782 -32.01 11.24 -12.12
N ALA A 783 -32.70 11.91 -13.05
CA ALA A 783 -33.56 11.25 -14.03
C ALA A 783 -32.79 10.22 -14.89
N MET A 784 -31.61 10.59 -15.38
CA MET A 784 -30.70 9.69 -16.09
C MET A 784 -30.26 8.50 -15.23
N GLY A 785 -29.94 8.73 -13.96
CA GLY A 785 -29.59 7.68 -13.01
C GLY A 785 -30.70 6.64 -12.85
N MET A 786 -31.96 7.09 -12.77
CA MET A 786 -33.13 6.20 -12.72
C MET A 786 -33.32 5.45 -14.06
N GLU A 787 -33.17 6.12 -15.20
CA GLU A 787 -33.28 5.49 -16.53
C GLU A 787 -32.24 4.39 -16.73
N PHE A 788 -30.96 4.70 -16.45
CA PHE A 788 -29.86 3.75 -16.56
C PHE A 788 -30.01 2.61 -15.54
N GLY A 789 -30.50 2.90 -14.34
CA GLY A 789 -30.83 1.91 -13.32
C GLY A 789 -31.85 0.88 -13.82
N LYS A 790 -32.96 1.37 -14.39
CA LYS A 790 -34.00 0.50 -14.97
C LYS A 790 -33.48 -0.36 -16.14
N ARG A 791 -32.75 0.25 -17.09
CA ARG A 791 -32.13 -0.49 -18.22
C ARG A 791 -31.13 -1.53 -17.73
N LYS A 792 -30.39 -1.22 -16.66
CA LYS A 792 -29.45 -2.15 -16.03
C LYS A 792 -30.19 -3.34 -15.40
N GLU A 793 -31.29 -3.11 -14.67
CA GLU A 793 -32.13 -4.17 -14.09
C GLU A 793 -32.69 -5.11 -15.16
N GLU A 794 -33.23 -4.57 -16.25
CA GLU A 794 -33.73 -5.37 -17.39
C GLU A 794 -32.62 -6.27 -17.99
N ILE A 795 -31.40 -5.75 -18.11
CA ILE A 795 -30.25 -6.54 -18.58
C ILE A 795 -29.83 -7.59 -17.55
N GLU A 796 -29.88 -7.29 -16.25
CA GLU A 796 -29.56 -8.25 -15.19
C GLU A 796 -30.55 -9.42 -15.18
N GLU A 797 -31.84 -9.17 -15.38
CA GLU A 797 -32.85 -10.21 -15.54
C GLU A 797 -32.55 -11.12 -16.73
N ALA A 798 -32.24 -10.54 -17.90
CA ALA A 798 -31.84 -11.31 -19.07
C ALA A 798 -30.54 -12.12 -18.85
N ILE A 799 -29.59 -11.60 -18.07
CA ILE A 799 -28.38 -12.35 -17.67
C ILE A 799 -28.75 -13.54 -16.79
N TYR A 800 -29.65 -13.36 -15.82
CA TYR A 800 -30.08 -14.45 -14.93
C TYR A 800 -30.85 -15.53 -15.68
N GLU A 801 -31.68 -15.16 -16.65
CA GLU A 801 -32.38 -16.11 -17.53
C GLU A 801 -31.39 -16.95 -18.34
N LEU A 802 -30.38 -16.32 -18.97
CA LEU A 802 -29.36 -17.03 -19.73
C LEU A 802 -28.44 -17.88 -18.84
N ALA A 803 -28.19 -17.47 -17.61
CA ALA A 803 -27.36 -18.19 -16.64
C ALA A 803 -28.11 -19.33 -15.92
N GLY A 804 -29.44 -19.33 -15.95
CA GLY A 804 -30.29 -20.28 -15.22
C GLY A 804 -30.26 -20.12 -13.69
N SER A 805 -29.58 -19.10 -13.16
CA SER A 805 -29.49 -18.84 -11.72
C SER A 805 -29.21 -17.37 -11.42
N LYS A 806 -29.59 -16.91 -10.23
CA LYS A 806 -29.22 -15.60 -9.72
C LYS A 806 -27.86 -15.66 -9.06
N PHE A 807 -27.00 -14.68 -9.37
CA PHE A 807 -25.66 -14.55 -8.81
C PHE A 807 -25.24 -13.09 -8.80
N ASN A 808 -24.17 -12.74 -8.09
CA ASN A 808 -23.63 -11.39 -8.11
C ASN A 808 -22.79 -11.17 -9.39
N ILE A 809 -23.36 -10.46 -10.36
CA ILE A 809 -22.72 -10.13 -11.65
C ILE A 809 -21.45 -9.27 -11.46
N GLY A 810 -21.40 -8.45 -10.40
CA GLY A 810 -20.22 -7.67 -10.02
C GLY A 810 -19.07 -8.52 -9.46
N SER A 811 -19.35 -9.74 -8.97
CA SER A 811 -18.33 -10.66 -8.45
C SER A 811 -17.63 -11.39 -9.58
N THR A 812 -16.38 -11.02 -9.87
CA THR A 812 -15.56 -11.66 -10.92
C THR A 812 -15.43 -13.17 -10.75
N LYS A 813 -15.45 -13.67 -9.49
CA LYS A 813 -15.40 -15.10 -9.18
C LYS A 813 -16.70 -15.82 -9.50
N GLN A 814 -17.84 -15.28 -9.08
CA GLN A 814 -19.14 -15.90 -9.38
C GLN A 814 -19.43 -15.84 -10.87
N LEU A 815 -19.13 -14.71 -11.51
CA LEU A 815 -19.24 -14.56 -12.95
C LEU A 815 -18.35 -15.55 -13.71
N ALA A 816 -17.09 -15.73 -13.28
CA ALA A 816 -16.19 -16.71 -13.90
C ALA A 816 -16.75 -18.15 -13.80
N LYS A 817 -17.28 -18.53 -12.63
CA LYS A 817 -17.92 -19.83 -12.46
C LYS A 817 -19.08 -20.02 -13.44
N VAL A 818 -20.01 -19.06 -13.51
CA VAL A 818 -21.16 -19.13 -14.40
C VAL A 818 -20.75 -19.24 -15.87
N LEU A 819 -19.81 -18.39 -16.32
CA LEU A 819 -19.40 -18.39 -17.73
C LEU A 819 -18.64 -19.67 -18.12
N PHE A 820 -17.69 -20.12 -17.31
CA PHE A 820 -16.73 -21.16 -17.73
C PHE A 820 -17.05 -22.56 -17.20
N GLU A 821 -17.71 -22.67 -16.04
CA GLU A 821 -18.09 -23.96 -15.44
C GLU A 821 -19.54 -24.30 -15.76
N ASP A 822 -20.49 -23.41 -15.44
CA ASP A 822 -21.92 -23.70 -15.58
C ASP A 822 -22.39 -23.66 -17.05
N LEU A 823 -21.98 -22.64 -17.80
CA LEU A 823 -22.29 -22.49 -19.23
C LEU A 823 -21.24 -23.13 -20.17
N GLY A 824 -20.10 -23.58 -19.63
CA GLY A 824 -19.06 -24.25 -20.40
C GLY A 824 -18.41 -23.41 -21.50
N LEU A 825 -18.41 -22.07 -21.39
CA LEU A 825 -17.78 -21.21 -22.39
C LEU A 825 -16.26 -21.40 -22.43
N PRO A 826 -15.62 -21.18 -23.58
CA PRO A 826 -14.18 -21.45 -23.73
C PRO A 826 -13.34 -20.47 -22.91
N VAL A 827 -12.40 -21.01 -22.14
CA VAL A 827 -11.46 -20.20 -21.34
C VAL A 827 -10.44 -19.53 -22.25
N ILE A 828 -10.52 -18.20 -22.34
CA ILE A 828 -9.63 -17.39 -23.19
C ILE A 828 -8.33 -17.03 -22.48
N LYS A 829 -8.40 -16.67 -21.19
CA LYS A 829 -7.26 -16.17 -20.40
C LYS A 829 -7.43 -16.55 -18.93
N LYS A 830 -6.35 -16.99 -18.29
CA LYS A 830 -6.28 -17.27 -16.85
C LYS A 830 -5.44 -16.21 -16.14
N THR A 831 -5.85 -15.84 -14.93
CA THR A 831 -5.08 -15.00 -14.01
C THR A 831 -4.58 -15.85 -12.84
N LYS A 832 -3.71 -15.28 -11.99
CA LYS A 832 -3.26 -15.92 -10.74
C LYS A 832 -4.42 -16.31 -9.79
N THR A 833 -5.61 -15.71 -9.97
CA THR A 833 -6.77 -15.86 -9.09
C THR A 833 -7.94 -16.64 -9.70
N GLY A 834 -7.84 -17.09 -10.97
CA GLY A 834 -8.89 -17.87 -11.64
C GLY A 834 -9.02 -17.54 -13.13
N PHE A 835 -10.21 -17.75 -13.72
CA PHE A 835 -10.50 -17.36 -15.09
C PHE A 835 -10.72 -15.83 -15.20
N SER A 836 -10.20 -15.21 -16.25
CA SER A 836 -10.38 -13.77 -16.47
C SER A 836 -11.79 -13.47 -16.98
N THR A 837 -12.44 -12.46 -16.40
CA THR A 837 -13.70 -11.87 -16.90
C THR A 837 -13.49 -10.40 -17.27
N ALA A 838 -12.28 -10.03 -17.70
CA ALA A 838 -11.96 -8.69 -18.17
C ALA A 838 -12.68 -8.35 -19.49
N ALA A 839 -12.76 -7.05 -19.83
CA ALA A 839 -13.50 -6.57 -20.99
C ALA A 839 -13.03 -7.23 -22.31
N ASP A 840 -11.71 -7.31 -22.53
CA ASP A 840 -11.08 -7.97 -23.69
C ASP A 840 -11.49 -9.45 -23.83
N VAL A 841 -11.65 -10.14 -22.70
CA VAL A 841 -12.11 -11.53 -22.68
C VAL A 841 -13.60 -11.62 -23.00
N LEU A 842 -14.42 -10.76 -22.39
CA LEU A 842 -15.86 -10.73 -22.63
C LEU A 842 -16.20 -10.35 -24.06
N GLU A 843 -15.45 -9.44 -24.70
CA GLU A 843 -15.62 -9.06 -26.11
C GLU A 843 -15.40 -10.25 -27.06
N ARG A 844 -14.40 -11.07 -26.77
CA ARG A 844 -14.15 -12.30 -27.54
C ARG A 844 -15.22 -13.38 -27.27
N LEU A 845 -15.72 -13.47 -26.04
CA LEU A 845 -16.81 -14.38 -25.69
C LEU A 845 -18.15 -13.93 -26.26
N ALA A 846 -18.35 -12.63 -26.46
CA ALA A 846 -19.56 -12.07 -27.05
C ALA A 846 -19.81 -12.57 -28.48
N GLN A 847 -18.77 -13.00 -29.21
CA GLN A 847 -18.95 -13.66 -30.50
C GLN A 847 -19.56 -15.06 -30.40
N LYS A 848 -19.51 -15.67 -29.20
CA LYS A 848 -19.94 -17.06 -28.96
C LYS A 848 -21.23 -17.16 -28.16
N HIS A 849 -21.49 -16.22 -27.26
CA HIS A 849 -22.66 -16.27 -26.38
C HIS A 849 -23.15 -14.86 -26.02
N ASP A 850 -24.46 -14.65 -26.11
CA ASP A 850 -25.08 -13.33 -25.89
C ASP A 850 -24.96 -12.84 -24.44
N ILE A 851 -24.86 -13.75 -23.47
CA ILE A 851 -24.62 -13.39 -22.05
C ILE A 851 -23.42 -12.45 -21.90
N ALA A 852 -22.34 -12.65 -22.67
CA ALA A 852 -21.15 -11.81 -22.59
C ALA A 852 -21.39 -10.40 -23.14
N LYS A 853 -22.23 -10.25 -24.18
CA LYS A 853 -22.68 -8.92 -24.67
C LYS A 853 -23.49 -8.20 -23.60
N LEU A 854 -24.41 -8.91 -22.94
CA LEU A 854 -25.25 -8.34 -21.88
C LEU A 854 -24.41 -7.92 -20.67
N ILE A 855 -23.44 -8.73 -20.24
CA ILE A 855 -22.52 -8.38 -19.16
C ILE A 855 -21.70 -7.13 -19.49
N LEU A 856 -21.19 -7.00 -20.72
CA LEU A 856 -20.47 -5.80 -21.16
C LEU A 856 -21.36 -4.54 -21.07
N ARG A 857 -22.61 -4.64 -21.54
CA ARG A 857 -23.60 -3.55 -21.46
C ARG A 857 -23.96 -3.20 -20.02
N GLN A 858 -24.21 -4.21 -19.18
CA GLN A 858 -24.51 -4.05 -17.75
C GLN A 858 -23.37 -3.31 -17.04
N ARG A 859 -22.11 -3.70 -17.29
CA ARG A 859 -20.93 -3.04 -16.69
C ARG A 859 -20.74 -1.61 -17.20
N ALA A 860 -21.03 -1.36 -18.47
CA ALA A 860 -20.99 -0.01 -19.03
C ALA A 860 -22.01 0.91 -18.33
N LEU A 861 -23.26 0.47 -18.18
CA LEU A 861 -24.30 1.22 -17.45
C LEU A 861 -23.95 1.38 -15.96
N ALA A 862 -23.51 0.31 -15.29
CA ALA A 862 -23.09 0.39 -13.89
C ALA A 862 -21.94 1.39 -13.68
N LYS A 863 -20.99 1.46 -14.63
CA LYS A 863 -19.94 2.48 -14.63
C LYS A 863 -20.52 3.87 -14.85
N LEU A 864 -21.44 4.04 -15.80
CA LEU A 864 -22.06 5.34 -16.06
C LEU A 864 -22.77 5.91 -14.82
N ILE A 865 -23.50 5.04 -14.11
CA ILE A 865 -24.19 5.39 -12.87
C ILE A 865 -23.19 5.74 -11.77
N ASN A 866 -22.31 4.79 -11.42
CA ASN A 866 -21.44 4.89 -10.25
C ASN A 866 -20.28 5.87 -10.43
N THR A 867 -19.93 6.26 -11.66
CA THR A 867 -18.80 7.15 -11.94
C THR A 867 -19.24 8.55 -12.35
N TYR A 868 -20.43 8.71 -12.96
CA TYR A 868 -20.87 10.02 -13.44
C TYR A 868 -22.19 10.46 -12.79
N THR A 869 -23.31 9.74 -12.93
CA THR A 869 -24.58 10.29 -12.45
C THR A 869 -24.60 10.50 -10.93
N SER A 870 -24.17 9.52 -10.13
CA SER A 870 -24.17 9.67 -8.67
C SER A 870 -23.07 10.63 -8.18
N VAL A 871 -21.85 10.47 -8.72
CA VAL A 871 -20.67 11.23 -8.27
C VAL A 871 -20.78 12.70 -8.67
N LEU A 872 -21.21 13.01 -9.89
CA LEU A 872 -21.39 14.40 -10.33
C LEU A 872 -22.48 15.07 -9.51
N ARG A 873 -23.59 14.38 -9.22
CA ARG A 873 -24.67 14.92 -8.39
C ARG A 873 -24.18 15.26 -6.99
N GLU A 874 -23.41 14.37 -6.36
CA GLU A 874 -22.81 14.62 -5.04
C GLU A 874 -21.76 15.73 -5.07
N ALA A 875 -21.14 15.98 -6.22
CA ALA A 875 -20.13 17.02 -6.42
C ALA A 875 -20.72 18.39 -6.80
N VAL A 876 -22.03 18.51 -7.03
CA VAL A 876 -22.67 19.81 -7.28
C VAL A 876 -22.72 20.60 -5.97
N PHE A 877 -22.19 21.81 -5.99
CA PHE A 877 -22.21 22.72 -4.86
C PHE A 877 -23.62 23.33 -4.75
N PRO A 878 -24.30 23.17 -3.60
CA PRO A 878 -25.67 23.67 -3.44
C PRO A 878 -25.80 25.19 -3.59
N GLU A 879 -24.74 25.94 -3.29
CA GLU A 879 -24.75 27.41 -3.26
C GLU A 879 -24.85 28.04 -4.65
N ASP A 880 -24.28 27.42 -5.68
CA ASP A 880 -24.22 27.97 -7.04
C ASP A 880 -24.63 26.99 -8.15
N GLY A 881 -24.89 25.71 -7.80
CA GLY A 881 -25.29 24.67 -8.75
C GLY A 881 -24.17 24.23 -9.69
N ARG A 882 -22.91 24.40 -9.29
CA ARG A 882 -21.73 24.11 -10.12
C ARG A 882 -20.86 23.01 -9.53
N VAL A 883 -20.11 22.36 -10.40
CA VAL A 883 -19.07 21.39 -10.03
C VAL A 883 -17.72 22.07 -10.16
N HIS A 884 -16.94 22.04 -9.07
CA HIS A 884 -15.62 22.66 -8.98
C HIS A 884 -14.53 21.60 -8.83
N CYS A 885 -14.13 20.98 -9.95
CA CYS A 885 -13.03 20.01 -9.92
C CYS A 885 -11.69 20.69 -9.59
N THR A 886 -10.80 19.93 -8.96
CA THR A 886 -9.44 20.38 -8.65
C THR A 886 -8.48 20.04 -9.80
N PHE A 887 -7.75 21.03 -10.31
CA PHE A 887 -6.81 20.85 -11.42
C PHE A 887 -5.38 20.58 -10.92
N GLN A 888 -4.90 19.36 -11.02
CA GLN A 888 -3.55 18.94 -10.62
C GLN A 888 -2.54 19.10 -11.77
N GLN A 889 -1.50 19.90 -11.55
CA GLN A 889 -0.41 20.09 -12.51
C GLN A 889 0.84 19.24 -12.22
N THR A 890 1.01 18.76 -10.98
CA THR A 890 2.23 18.08 -10.48
C THR A 890 2.04 16.58 -10.24
N THR A 891 0.94 15.98 -10.72
CA THR A 891 0.62 14.55 -10.49
C THR A 891 0.92 13.66 -11.70
N GLY A 892 0.84 14.22 -12.91
CA GLY A 892 1.10 13.48 -14.15
C GLY A 892 2.50 13.73 -14.69
N VAL A 893 3.33 12.69 -14.79
CA VAL A 893 4.72 12.77 -15.31
C VAL A 893 4.80 13.30 -16.76
N SER A 894 3.71 13.18 -17.53
CA SER A 894 3.62 13.77 -18.87
C SER A 894 3.48 15.30 -18.87
N GLY A 895 3.23 15.93 -17.72
CA GLY A 895 2.97 17.37 -17.58
C GLY A 895 1.54 17.79 -17.95
N ARG A 896 0.68 16.85 -18.39
CA ARG A 896 -0.76 17.09 -18.60
C ARG A 896 -1.44 17.43 -17.28
N LEU A 897 -2.41 18.34 -17.34
CA LEU A 897 -3.31 18.60 -16.22
C LEU A 897 -4.12 17.34 -15.94
N ILE A 898 -4.51 17.13 -14.69
CA ILE A 898 -5.43 16.07 -14.24
C ILE A 898 -6.54 16.73 -13.42
N THR A 899 -7.79 16.31 -13.57
CA THR A 899 -8.88 16.77 -12.70
C THR A 899 -9.17 15.75 -11.61
N THR A 900 -9.38 16.20 -10.37
CA THR A 900 -9.86 15.37 -9.25
C THR A 900 -11.08 16.03 -8.60
N ASP A 901 -11.84 15.23 -7.83
CA ASP A 901 -12.93 15.71 -6.98
C ASP A 901 -14.01 16.56 -7.70
N PRO A 902 -14.61 16.08 -8.80
CA PRO A 902 -14.47 14.75 -9.43
C PRO A 902 -13.52 14.73 -10.65
N ASP A 903 -13.13 13.53 -11.10
CA ASP A 903 -12.33 13.36 -12.33
C ASP A 903 -13.20 13.50 -13.60
N LEU A 904 -13.24 14.72 -14.14
CA LEU A 904 -13.97 15.07 -15.36
C LEU A 904 -13.23 14.65 -16.64
N GLN A 905 -11.95 14.29 -16.60
CA GLN A 905 -11.22 13.85 -17.80
C GLN A 905 -11.80 12.59 -18.42
N ARG A 906 -12.40 11.75 -17.59
CA ARG A 906 -12.95 10.47 -18.03
C ARG A 906 -14.36 10.61 -18.59
N THR A 907 -14.92 11.81 -18.74
CA THR A 907 -16.30 12.00 -19.20
C THR A 907 -16.49 11.41 -20.61
N PRO A 908 -17.37 10.41 -20.81
CA PRO A 908 -17.42 9.65 -22.06
C PRO A 908 -17.86 10.50 -23.25
N ILE A 909 -17.18 10.34 -24.40
CA ILE A 909 -17.43 11.12 -25.63
C ILE A 909 -18.26 10.34 -26.65
N ARG A 910 -17.90 9.07 -26.91
CA ARG A 910 -18.27 8.37 -28.16
C ARG A 910 -19.61 7.65 -28.13
N SER A 911 -20.11 7.27 -26.95
CA SER A 911 -21.39 6.54 -26.82
C SER A 911 -22.56 7.50 -26.71
N GLU A 912 -23.75 7.10 -27.18
CA GLU A 912 -24.97 7.90 -27.00
C GLU A 912 -25.27 8.16 -25.52
N ASP A 913 -25.12 7.15 -24.65
CA ASP A 913 -25.24 7.34 -23.20
C ASP A 913 -24.15 8.30 -22.64
N GLY A 914 -23.00 8.40 -23.30
CA GLY A 914 -21.91 9.32 -22.93
C GLY A 914 -22.22 10.77 -23.32
N LYS A 915 -22.71 10.96 -24.55
CA LYS A 915 -23.26 12.24 -25.01
C LYS A 915 -24.39 12.70 -24.10
N ARG A 916 -25.23 11.77 -23.64
CA ARG A 916 -26.34 12.06 -22.71
C ARG A 916 -25.84 12.60 -21.36
N ILE A 917 -24.75 12.08 -20.81
CA ILE A 917 -24.07 12.67 -19.64
C ILE A 917 -23.53 14.08 -19.96
N ARG A 918 -22.88 14.28 -21.10
CA ARG A 918 -22.39 15.61 -21.53
C ARG A 918 -23.50 16.63 -21.74
N GLN A 919 -24.75 16.21 -22.00
CA GLN A 919 -25.89 17.12 -22.13
C GLN A 919 -26.26 17.79 -20.80
N ALA A 920 -25.96 17.17 -19.65
CA ALA A 920 -26.24 17.74 -18.34
C ALA A 920 -25.28 18.86 -17.94
N PHE A 921 -24.16 19.03 -18.65
CA PHE A 921 -23.24 20.14 -18.43
C PHE A 921 -23.71 21.35 -19.23
N LEU A 922 -24.03 22.42 -18.50
CA LEU A 922 -24.69 23.61 -19.01
C LEU A 922 -23.81 24.86 -18.78
N PRO A 923 -23.98 25.93 -19.57
CA PRO A 923 -23.40 27.22 -19.24
C PRO A 923 -24.18 27.87 -18.08
N ARG A 924 -23.70 29.04 -17.62
CA ARG A 924 -24.55 30.02 -16.89
C ARG A 924 -25.88 30.26 -17.61
N GLU A 925 -26.89 30.72 -16.86
CA GLU A 925 -28.17 31.13 -17.45
C GLU A 925 -27.95 32.17 -18.56
N ASP A 926 -28.67 32.02 -19.67
CA ASP A 926 -28.57 32.84 -20.88
C ASP A 926 -27.20 32.86 -21.60
N TRP A 927 -26.21 32.12 -21.10
CA TRP A 927 -24.89 32.01 -21.71
C TRP A 927 -24.83 30.81 -22.68
N THR A 928 -23.70 30.67 -23.35
CA THR A 928 -23.42 29.61 -24.34
C THR A 928 -22.08 28.97 -24.01
N LEU A 929 -22.01 27.64 -24.10
CA LEU A 929 -20.75 26.90 -24.01
C LEU A 929 -20.04 26.92 -25.35
N ILE A 930 -18.71 27.07 -25.32
CA ILE A 930 -17.83 27.00 -26.48
C ILE A 930 -16.81 25.90 -26.21
N SER A 931 -16.73 24.91 -27.08
CA SER A 931 -15.74 23.82 -27.04
C SER A 931 -14.74 24.03 -28.17
N ALA A 932 -13.45 23.95 -27.86
CA ALA A 932 -12.36 24.07 -28.81
C ALA A 932 -11.38 22.90 -28.64
N ASP A 933 -11.23 22.06 -29.65
CA ASP A 933 -10.40 20.85 -29.62
C ASP A 933 -9.33 20.88 -30.72
N TRP A 934 -8.08 20.54 -30.37
CA TRP A 934 -7.01 20.48 -31.37
C TRP A 934 -7.17 19.25 -32.28
N SER A 935 -7.17 19.48 -33.59
CA SER A 935 -7.12 18.39 -34.55
C SER A 935 -5.71 17.79 -34.62
N GLN A 936 -5.50 16.70 -33.87
CA GLN A 936 -4.31 15.82 -33.95
C GLN A 936 -2.99 16.50 -33.51
N ILE A 937 -2.99 17.26 -32.39
CA ILE A 937 -1.81 17.99 -31.90
C ILE A 937 -0.56 17.11 -31.76
N GLU A 938 -0.69 15.89 -31.23
CA GLU A 938 0.47 14.99 -31.03
C GLU A 938 1.15 14.61 -32.36
N LEU A 939 0.39 14.41 -33.44
CA LEU A 939 0.96 14.12 -34.76
C LEU A 939 1.65 15.35 -35.38
N ARG A 940 1.13 16.55 -35.11
CA ARG A 940 1.74 17.81 -35.55
C ARG A 940 3.04 18.10 -34.80
N VAL A 941 3.08 17.81 -33.50
CA VAL A 941 4.30 17.85 -32.69
C VAL A 941 5.32 16.83 -33.19
N LEU A 942 4.90 15.60 -33.53
CA LEU A 942 5.78 14.61 -34.16
C LEU A 942 6.34 15.13 -35.50
N ALA A 943 5.52 15.77 -36.34
CA ALA A 943 5.97 16.36 -37.59
C ALA A 943 7.05 17.43 -37.38
N HIS A 944 6.87 18.28 -36.36
CA HIS A 944 7.87 19.28 -35.98
C HIS A 944 9.17 18.65 -35.47
N PHE A 945 9.13 17.63 -34.63
CA PHE A 945 10.35 17.01 -34.13
C PHE A 945 11.09 16.16 -35.17
N SER A 946 10.34 15.39 -35.95
CA SER A 946 10.91 14.50 -36.98
C SER A 946 11.38 15.25 -38.23
N GLN A 947 10.82 16.44 -38.49
CA GLN A 947 11.01 17.19 -39.74
C GLN A 947 10.80 16.31 -40.99
N ASP A 948 9.94 15.28 -40.87
CA ASP A 948 9.71 14.35 -41.96
C ASP A 948 9.01 15.08 -43.13
N PRO A 949 9.59 15.13 -44.34
CA PRO A 949 9.07 15.95 -45.42
C PRO A 949 7.63 15.60 -45.82
N ARG A 950 7.26 14.31 -45.79
CA ARG A 950 5.92 13.84 -46.16
C ARG A 950 4.91 14.17 -45.08
N LEU A 951 5.28 13.98 -43.81
CA LEU A 951 4.42 14.33 -42.69
C LEU A 951 4.17 15.84 -42.62
N VAL A 952 5.22 16.65 -42.83
CA VAL A 952 5.13 18.12 -42.87
C VAL A 952 4.29 18.59 -44.05
N SER A 953 4.50 18.06 -45.26
CA SER A 953 3.70 18.44 -46.43
C SER A 953 2.23 18.04 -46.26
N ALA A 954 1.95 16.84 -45.74
CA ALA A 954 0.59 16.37 -45.51
C ALA A 954 -0.21 17.32 -44.60
N PHE A 955 0.41 17.86 -43.55
CA PHE A 955 -0.26 18.83 -42.68
C PHE A 955 -0.39 20.24 -43.28
N ARG A 956 0.56 20.68 -44.12
CA ARG A 956 0.50 21.98 -44.82
C ARG A 956 -0.54 21.98 -45.94
N ASP A 957 -0.67 20.86 -46.62
CA ASP A 957 -1.57 20.68 -47.77
C ASP A 957 -2.96 20.14 -47.36
N GLU A 958 -3.24 20.03 -46.06
CA GLU A 958 -4.48 19.50 -45.47
C GLU A 958 -4.88 18.09 -45.97
N ILE A 959 -3.89 17.23 -46.21
CA ILE A 959 -4.09 15.86 -46.67
C ILE A 959 -4.48 14.96 -45.49
N ASP A 960 -5.42 14.03 -45.72
CA ASP A 960 -5.82 13.03 -44.72
C ASP A 960 -4.72 11.99 -44.49
N LEU A 961 -3.82 12.29 -43.54
CA LEU A 961 -2.66 11.46 -43.21
C LEU A 961 -3.02 10.00 -42.92
N HIS A 962 -4.18 9.74 -42.30
CA HIS A 962 -4.60 8.36 -41.99
C HIS A 962 -4.91 7.57 -43.27
N ARG A 963 -5.45 8.25 -44.28
CA ARG A 963 -5.76 7.68 -45.59
C ARG A 963 -4.48 7.46 -46.39
N VAL A 964 -3.55 8.43 -46.37
CA VAL A 964 -2.21 8.30 -46.99
C VAL A 964 -1.45 7.10 -46.40
N THR A 965 -1.38 7.00 -45.07
CA THR A 965 -0.75 5.85 -44.42
C THR A 965 -1.45 4.55 -44.81
N ALA A 966 -2.79 4.51 -44.82
CA ALA A 966 -3.52 3.31 -45.20
C ALA A 966 -3.27 2.89 -46.66
N ALA A 967 -3.24 3.85 -47.59
CA ALA A 967 -2.94 3.61 -49.00
C ALA A 967 -1.59 2.89 -49.17
N GLU A 968 -0.55 3.37 -48.50
CA GLU A 968 0.78 2.75 -48.53
C GLU A 968 0.81 1.37 -47.84
N LEU A 969 0.18 1.26 -46.66
CA LEU A 969 0.18 -0.01 -45.90
C LEU A 969 -0.49 -1.14 -46.68
N PHE A 970 -1.61 -0.83 -47.37
CA PHE A 970 -2.40 -1.79 -48.12
C PHE A 970 -2.05 -1.87 -49.61
N ASP A 971 -1.13 -1.03 -50.10
CA ASP A 971 -0.72 -0.96 -51.51
C ASP A 971 -1.93 -0.68 -52.44
N VAL A 972 -2.71 0.35 -52.11
CA VAL A 972 -3.90 0.79 -52.86
C VAL A 972 -3.84 2.30 -53.12
N HIS A 973 -4.57 2.78 -54.13
CA HIS A 973 -4.72 4.22 -54.36
C HIS A 973 -5.50 4.89 -53.22
N GLU A 974 -5.18 6.14 -52.86
CA GLU A 974 -5.83 6.85 -51.74
C GLU A 974 -7.36 6.91 -51.86
N GLU A 975 -7.88 7.08 -53.07
CA GLU A 975 -9.31 7.10 -53.36
C GLU A 975 -10.00 5.73 -53.15
N ALA A 976 -9.23 4.64 -53.22
CA ALA A 976 -9.71 3.27 -53.01
C ALA A 976 -9.64 2.81 -51.54
N VAL A 977 -9.11 3.65 -50.63
CA VAL A 977 -9.01 3.34 -49.21
C VAL A 977 -10.40 3.28 -48.58
N THR A 978 -10.74 2.13 -48.02
CA THR A 978 -12.01 1.94 -47.30
C THR A 978 -12.00 2.62 -45.93
N PRO A 979 -13.17 2.90 -45.32
CA PRO A 979 -13.23 3.44 -43.95
C PRO A 979 -12.53 2.54 -42.91
N GLU A 980 -12.58 1.22 -43.09
CA GLU A 980 -11.90 0.25 -42.23
C GLU A 980 -10.37 0.35 -42.39
N GLN A 981 -9.87 0.39 -43.63
CA GLN A 981 -8.45 0.57 -43.90
C GLN A 981 -7.92 1.90 -43.35
N ARG A 982 -8.69 2.99 -43.50
CA ARG A 982 -8.37 4.29 -42.90
C ARG A 982 -8.27 4.20 -41.37
N ASN A 983 -9.15 3.45 -40.71
CA ASN A 983 -9.11 3.27 -39.26
C ASN A 983 -7.88 2.46 -38.81
N ILE A 984 -7.46 1.47 -39.60
CA ILE A 984 -6.20 0.75 -39.37
C ILE A 984 -5.01 1.71 -39.55
N GLY A 985 -4.98 2.52 -40.61
CA GLY A 985 -3.94 3.54 -40.82
C GLY A 985 -3.86 4.54 -39.65
N LYS A 986 -5.01 4.99 -39.14
CA LYS A 986 -5.09 5.79 -37.91
C LYS A 986 -4.47 5.06 -36.72
N THR A 987 -4.86 3.81 -36.49
CA THR A 987 -4.35 3.00 -35.38
C THR A 987 -2.84 2.82 -35.46
N VAL A 988 -2.30 2.58 -36.66
CA VAL A 988 -0.85 2.47 -36.88
C VAL A 988 -0.14 3.79 -36.56
N ASN A 989 -0.60 4.94 -37.11
CA ASN A 989 0.01 6.25 -36.82
C ASN A 989 0.16 6.51 -35.31
N PHE A 990 -0.90 6.25 -34.52
CA PHE A 990 -0.85 6.44 -33.07
C PHE A 990 -0.02 5.37 -32.37
N ALA A 991 -0.12 4.11 -32.77
CA ALA A 991 0.68 3.03 -32.19
C ALA A 991 2.19 3.25 -32.38
N THR A 992 2.59 3.80 -33.53
CA THR A 992 3.99 4.12 -33.84
C THR A 992 4.49 5.35 -33.07
N ILE A 993 3.64 6.36 -32.85
CA ILE A 993 3.94 7.46 -31.90
C ILE A 993 4.26 6.88 -30.52
N TYR A 994 3.45 5.93 -30.05
CA TYR A 994 3.54 5.42 -28.68
C TYR A 994 4.60 4.32 -28.46
N GLY A 995 5.44 4.05 -29.46
CA GLY A 995 6.45 2.98 -29.39
C GLY A 995 5.83 1.59 -29.17
N GLN A 996 4.59 1.37 -29.61
CA GLN A 996 3.88 0.11 -29.41
C GLN A 996 4.49 -1.00 -30.29
N GLY A 997 4.97 -2.07 -29.65
CA GLY A 997 5.57 -3.19 -30.38
C GLY A 997 4.56 -4.00 -31.20
N ALA A 998 5.03 -4.68 -32.24
CA ALA A 998 4.21 -5.46 -33.18
C ALA A 998 3.26 -6.48 -32.52
N THR A 999 3.65 -7.04 -31.38
CA THR A 999 2.81 -8.00 -30.63
C THR A 999 1.57 -7.32 -30.04
N ALA A 1000 1.71 -6.14 -29.44
CA ALA A 1000 0.61 -5.41 -28.82
C ALA A 1000 -0.34 -4.84 -29.88
N LEU A 1001 0.23 -4.29 -30.96
CA LEU A 1001 -0.56 -3.78 -32.09
C LEU A 1001 -1.28 -4.91 -32.83
N GLY A 1002 -0.66 -6.10 -32.96
CA GLY A 1002 -1.33 -7.29 -33.50
C GLY A 1002 -2.55 -7.73 -32.71
N GLN A 1003 -2.52 -7.64 -31.37
CA GLN A 1003 -3.69 -7.93 -30.55
C GLN A 1003 -4.83 -6.93 -30.78
N GLN A 1004 -4.52 -5.65 -30.93
CA GLN A 1004 -5.50 -4.59 -31.16
C GLN A 1004 -6.14 -4.67 -32.55
N LEU A 1005 -5.37 -5.03 -33.57
CA LEU A 1005 -5.84 -5.16 -34.95
C LEU A 1005 -6.39 -6.54 -35.29
N GLY A 1006 -6.24 -7.54 -34.41
CA GLY A 1006 -6.59 -8.92 -34.70
C GLY A 1006 -5.70 -9.58 -35.77
N MET A 1007 -4.48 -9.09 -35.95
CA MET A 1007 -3.52 -9.53 -36.97
C MET A 1007 -2.34 -10.29 -36.36
N THR A 1008 -1.63 -11.09 -37.17
CA THR A 1008 -0.44 -11.80 -36.69
C THR A 1008 0.74 -10.84 -36.45
N ARG A 1009 1.64 -11.21 -35.53
CA ARG A 1009 2.87 -10.42 -35.26
C ARG A 1009 3.69 -10.15 -36.53
N HIS A 1010 3.70 -11.09 -37.47
CA HIS A 1010 4.47 -10.96 -38.72
C HIS A 1010 3.85 -9.90 -39.65
N GLU A 1011 2.53 -9.93 -39.84
CA GLU A 1011 1.79 -8.94 -40.64
C GLU A 1011 1.96 -7.54 -40.07
N VAL A 1012 1.79 -7.39 -38.76
CA VAL A 1012 1.95 -6.08 -38.10
C VAL A 1012 3.38 -5.58 -38.14
N LYS A 1013 4.38 -6.46 -38.00
CA LYS A 1013 5.78 -6.04 -38.16
C LYS A 1013 6.02 -5.46 -39.56
N LYS A 1014 5.52 -6.12 -40.61
CA LYS A 1014 5.62 -5.61 -41.98
C LYS A 1014 4.94 -4.25 -42.16
N MET A 1015 3.79 -4.02 -41.49
CA MET A 1015 3.13 -2.72 -41.49
C MET A 1015 3.97 -1.63 -40.80
N ILE A 1016 4.57 -1.94 -39.65
CA ILE A 1016 5.45 -1.00 -38.94
C ILE A 1016 6.69 -0.68 -39.79
N ASP A 1017 7.30 -1.70 -40.41
CA ASP A 1017 8.47 -1.51 -41.27
C ASP A 1017 8.12 -0.61 -42.47
N ARG A 1018 7.00 -0.86 -43.16
CA ARG A 1018 6.48 0.01 -44.24
C ARG A 1018 6.18 1.44 -43.77
N TYR A 1019 5.63 1.60 -42.57
CA TYR A 1019 5.38 2.93 -42.00
C TYR A 1019 6.68 3.72 -41.83
N PHE A 1020 7.75 3.10 -41.33
CA PHE A 1020 9.04 3.77 -41.17
C PHE A 1020 9.80 3.96 -42.49
N GLU A 1021 9.53 3.15 -43.51
CA GLU A 1021 9.97 3.40 -44.88
C GLU A 1021 9.27 4.63 -45.47
N LEU A 1022 7.96 4.78 -45.23
CA LEU A 1022 7.17 5.93 -45.66
C LEU A 1022 7.58 7.21 -44.94
N TYR A 1023 7.78 7.15 -43.62
CA TYR A 1023 8.13 8.29 -42.76
C TYR A 1023 9.52 8.12 -42.15
N SER A 1024 10.56 8.16 -43.00
CA SER A 1024 11.95 7.93 -42.59
C SER A 1024 12.46 8.94 -41.56
N GLY A 1025 11.99 10.20 -41.61
CA GLY A 1025 12.36 11.23 -40.65
C GLY A 1025 11.88 10.89 -39.23
N VAL A 1026 10.70 10.26 -39.12
CA VAL A 1026 10.17 9.77 -37.84
C VAL A 1026 11.06 8.68 -37.27
N ARG A 1027 11.54 7.75 -38.11
CA ARG A 1027 12.46 6.68 -37.68
C ARG A 1027 13.77 7.25 -37.15
N SER A 1028 14.40 8.14 -37.92
CA SER A 1028 15.67 8.76 -37.54
C SER A 1028 15.55 9.57 -36.25
N TRP A 1029 14.48 10.35 -36.10
CA TRP A 1029 14.24 11.08 -34.87
C TRP A 1029 14.08 10.16 -33.67
N LEU A 1030 13.25 9.12 -33.77
CA LEU A 1030 13.01 8.17 -32.69
C LEU A 1030 14.30 7.48 -32.23
N ASP A 1031 15.10 6.96 -33.16
CA ASP A 1031 16.37 6.29 -32.85
C ASP A 1031 17.35 7.26 -32.15
N ASN A 1032 17.44 8.50 -32.63
CA ASN A 1032 18.30 9.53 -32.04
C ASN A 1032 17.82 9.94 -30.64
N THR A 1033 16.51 10.11 -30.44
CA THR A 1033 15.94 10.45 -29.13
C THR A 1033 16.20 9.35 -28.12
N ILE A 1034 16.01 8.08 -28.49
CA ILE A 1034 16.29 6.94 -27.61
C ILE A 1034 17.80 6.86 -27.30
N ALA A 1035 18.66 7.04 -28.29
CA ALA A 1035 20.11 7.05 -28.09
C ALA A 1035 20.56 8.16 -27.12
N ALA A 1036 20.07 9.39 -27.32
CA ALA A 1036 20.35 10.52 -26.44
C ALA A 1036 19.80 10.31 -25.01
N ALA A 1037 18.64 9.66 -24.88
CA ALA A 1037 18.07 9.33 -23.58
C ALA A 1037 18.91 8.28 -22.82
N HIS A 1038 19.50 7.31 -23.53
CA HIS A 1038 20.44 6.35 -22.92
C HIS A 1038 21.72 7.02 -22.42
N GLU A 1039 22.19 8.08 -23.10
CA GLU A 1039 23.38 8.83 -22.69
C GLU A 1039 23.11 9.79 -21.53
N SER A 1040 21.99 10.53 -21.59
CA SER A 1040 21.67 11.59 -20.63
C SER A 1040 20.84 11.12 -19.43
N GLY A 1041 20.13 9.99 -19.54
CA GLY A 1041 19.20 9.49 -18.53
C GLY A 1041 17.84 10.20 -18.49
N PHE A 1042 17.58 11.14 -19.39
CA PHE A 1042 16.32 11.88 -19.46
C PHE A 1042 15.94 12.28 -20.90
N VAL A 1043 14.71 12.76 -21.08
CA VAL A 1043 14.26 13.43 -22.31
C VAL A 1043 13.63 14.78 -21.99
N THR A 1044 13.55 15.67 -22.99
CA THR A 1044 12.96 17.01 -22.83
C THR A 1044 11.75 17.26 -23.74
N THR A 1045 10.88 18.18 -23.31
CA THR A 1045 9.81 18.75 -24.15
C THR A 1045 10.31 19.92 -24.99
N ILE A 1046 9.46 20.47 -25.86
CA ILE A 1046 9.74 21.63 -26.71
C ILE A 1046 10.09 22.89 -25.91
N LEU A 1047 9.59 23.00 -24.67
CA LEU A 1047 9.93 24.09 -23.76
C LEU A 1047 11.07 23.72 -22.79
N GLY A 1048 11.69 22.54 -22.95
CA GLY A 1048 12.83 22.12 -22.15
C GLY A 1048 12.49 21.45 -20.82
N ARG A 1049 11.22 21.09 -20.56
CA ARG A 1049 10.88 20.35 -19.33
C ARG A 1049 11.51 18.96 -19.39
N LYS A 1050 12.24 18.58 -18.34
CA LYS A 1050 12.90 17.28 -18.24
C LYS A 1050 11.96 16.20 -17.73
N ARG A 1051 12.18 14.97 -18.19
CA ARG A 1051 11.66 13.73 -17.60
C ARG A 1051 12.77 12.71 -17.52
N TYR A 1052 13.20 12.39 -16.29
CA TYR A 1052 14.16 11.32 -16.04
C TYR A 1052 13.53 9.95 -16.32
N ILE A 1053 14.35 9.02 -16.80
CA ILE A 1053 13.91 7.67 -17.18
C ILE A 1053 14.89 6.66 -16.58
N PRO A 1054 14.81 6.40 -15.26
CA PRO A 1054 15.72 5.47 -14.58
C PRO A 1054 15.64 4.05 -15.15
N GLU A 1055 14.55 3.68 -15.81
CA GLU A 1055 14.41 2.36 -16.42
C GLU A 1055 15.41 2.08 -17.56
N LEU A 1056 16.00 3.12 -18.17
CA LEU A 1056 16.99 2.97 -19.24
C LEU A 1056 18.31 2.35 -18.76
N SER A 1057 18.65 2.53 -17.48
CA SER A 1057 19.86 1.95 -16.87
C SER A 1057 19.63 0.52 -16.33
N SER A 1058 18.40 -0.01 -16.41
CA SER A 1058 18.08 -1.36 -15.94
C SER A 1058 18.72 -2.45 -16.81
N ASN A 1059 19.31 -3.45 -16.17
CA ASN A 1059 19.79 -4.68 -16.83
C ASN A 1059 18.64 -5.60 -17.28
N ASN A 1060 17.41 -5.35 -16.83
CA ASN A 1060 16.22 -6.09 -17.27
C ASN A 1060 15.72 -5.55 -18.61
N PHE A 1061 15.73 -6.41 -19.64
CA PHE A 1061 15.25 -6.07 -20.97
C PHE A 1061 13.81 -5.51 -21.00
N SER A 1062 12.90 -6.02 -20.16
CA SER A 1062 11.52 -5.55 -20.11
C SER A 1062 11.41 -4.12 -19.58
N ASP A 1063 12.22 -3.79 -18.56
CA ASP A 1063 12.23 -2.47 -17.93
C ASP A 1063 12.90 -1.47 -18.86
N LYS A 1064 14.03 -1.85 -19.46
CA LYS A 1064 14.71 -1.04 -20.49
C LYS A 1064 13.80 -0.73 -21.67
N ALA A 1065 13.10 -1.73 -22.21
CA ALA A 1065 12.14 -1.54 -23.30
C ALA A 1065 10.93 -0.69 -22.88
N TYR A 1066 10.59 -0.64 -21.60
CA TYR A 1066 9.59 0.28 -21.07
C TYR A 1066 10.12 1.71 -20.99
N GLY A 1067 11.36 1.90 -20.52
CA GLY A 1067 12.05 3.19 -20.54
C GLY A 1067 12.17 3.77 -21.96
N GLU A 1068 12.51 2.95 -22.96
CA GLU A 1068 12.58 3.40 -24.36
C GLU A 1068 11.22 3.88 -24.90
N ARG A 1069 10.12 3.25 -24.49
CA ARG A 1069 8.76 3.74 -24.80
C ARG A 1069 8.47 5.08 -24.13
N ILE A 1070 8.92 5.27 -22.89
CA ILE A 1070 8.79 6.55 -22.20
C ILE A 1070 9.58 7.64 -22.93
N ALA A 1071 10.81 7.34 -23.36
CA ALA A 1071 11.68 8.25 -24.09
C ALA A 1071 11.06 8.69 -25.43
N ALA A 1072 10.42 7.76 -26.15
CA ALA A 1072 9.70 8.03 -27.38
C ALA A 1072 8.49 8.96 -27.19
N ASN A 1073 7.69 8.69 -26.14
CA ASN A 1073 6.36 9.28 -26.00
C ASN A 1073 6.38 10.66 -25.34
N THR A 1074 7.30 10.85 -24.39
CA THR A 1074 7.32 12.05 -23.54
C THR A 1074 7.57 13.34 -24.32
N PRO A 1075 8.54 13.42 -25.25
CA PRO A 1075 8.75 14.63 -26.04
C PRO A 1075 7.49 15.06 -26.78
N ILE A 1076 6.67 14.12 -27.24
CA ILE A 1076 5.44 14.41 -27.99
C ILE A 1076 4.32 14.85 -27.04
N GLN A 1077 3.95 14.00 -26.09
CA GLN A 1077 2.82 14.26 -25.17
C GLN A 1077 3.09 15.45 -24.25
N GLY A 1078 4.32 15.55 -23.74
CA GLY A 1078 4.72 16.64 -22.86
C GLY A 1078 4.75 17.98 -23.59
N SER A 1079 5.19 18.00 -24.85
CA SER A 1079 5.15 19.23 -25.66
C SER A 1079 3.72 19.63 -26.02
N ALA A 1080 2.83 18.67 -26.31
CA ALA A 1080 1.41 18.97 -26.51
C ALA A 1080 0.80 19.61 -25.24
N ALA A 1081 1.14 19.09 -24.06
CA ALA A 1081 0.72 19.68 -22.78
C ALA A 1081 1.29 21.09 -22.56
N ASP A 1082 2.54 21.33 -22.96
CA ASP A 1082 3.19 22.64 -22.87
C ASP A 1082 2.53 23.68 -23.78
N ILE A 1083 2.30 23.29 -25.03
CA ILE A 1083 1.60 24.11 -26.02
C ILE A 1083 0.18 24.45 -25.54
N CYS A 1084 -0.52 23.46 -24.96
CA CYS A 1084 -1.84 23.68 -24.37
C CYS A 1084 -1.79 24.73 -23.26
N LYS A 1085 -0.82 24.65 -22.36
CA LYS A 1085 -0.64 25.61 -21.26
C LYS A 1085 -0.31 27.01 -21.79
N LEU A 1086 0.54 27.14 -22.80
CA LEU A 1086 0.84 28.43 -23.45
C LEU A 1086 -0.42 29.06 -24.06
N ALA A 1087 -1.22 28.27 -24.80
CA ALA A 1087 -2.47 28.74 -25.37
C ALA A 1087 -3.43 29.23 -24.27
N MET A 1088 -3.57 28.47 -23.18
CA MET A 1088 -4.43 28.84 -22.06
C MET A 1088 -4.01 30.18 -21.42
N LEU A 1089 -2.70 30.41 -21.22
CA LEU A 1089 -2.18 31.67 -20.69
C LEU A 1089 -2.48 32.85 -21.61
N GLU A 1090 -2.28 32.66 -22.92
CA GLU A 1090 -2.52 33.73 -23.90
C GLU A 1090 -4.01 34.04 -24.06
N ILE A 1091 -4.88 33.00 -24.03
CA ILE A 1091 -6.34 33.18 -24.04
C ILE A 1091 -6.78 33.95 -22.80
N ASP A 1092 -6.34 33.56 -21.61
CA ASP A 1092 -6.68 34.27 -20.36
C ASP A 1092 -6.26 35.74 -20.43
N ARG A 1093 -5.04 36.00 -20.91
CA ARG A 1093 -4.51 37.35 -21.10
C ARG A 1093 -5.36 38.17 -22.08
N ARG A 1094 -5.73 37.60 -23.24
CA ARG A 1094 -6.55 38.26 -24.28
C ARG A 1094 -7.97 38.54 -23.79
N LEU A 1095 -8.64 37.57 -23.17
CA LEU A 1095 -9.98 37.74 -22.61
C LEU A 1095 -10.02 38.89 -21.60
N LYS A 1096 -9.02 38.98 -20.71
CA LYS A 1096 -8.88 40.08 -19.74
C LYS A 1096 -8.58 41.42 -20.42
N ALA A 1097 -7.65 41.45 -21.38
CA ALA A 1097 -7.28 42.68 -22.09
C ALA A 1097 -8.43 43.27 -22.92
N GLU A 1098 -9.25 42.40 -23.51
CA GLU A 1098 -10.43 42.78 -24.29
C GLU A 1098 -11.69 42.95 -23.42
N SER A 1099 -11.56 42.83 -22.09
CA SER A 1099 -12.66 42.99 -21.12
C SER A 1099 -13.86 42.05 -21.39
N CYS A 1100 -13.61 40.85 -21.89
CA CYS A 1100 -14.64 39.83 -22.10
C CYS A 1100 -15.15 39.30 -20.75
N GLU A 1101 -16.46 39.09 -20.64
CA GLU A 1101 -17.05 38.40 -19.49
C GLU A 1101 -16.87 36.89 -19.54
N ALA A 1102 -16.55 36.34 -20.72
CA ALA A 1102 -16.28 34.92 -20.92
C ALA A 1102 -15.26 34.33 -19.91
N ARG A 1103 -15.44 33.05 -19.59
CA ARG A 1103 -14.58 32.30 -18.66
C ARG A 1103 -14.15 30.98 -19.28
N MET A 1104 -12.87 30.64 -19.12
CA MET A 1104 -12.38 29.28 -19.32
C MET A 1104 -12.80 28.44 -18.12
N ILE A 1105 -13.40 27.26 -18.36
CA ILE A 1105 -14.02 26.47 -17.29
C ILE A 1105 -13.47 25.05 -17.16
N LEU A 1106 -13.03 24.42 -18.27
CA LEU A 1106 -12.45 23.07 -18.22
C LEU A 1106 -11.35 22.90 -19.27
N GLN A 1107 -10.39 22.04 -18.95
CA GLN A 1107 -9.37 21.51 -19.85
C GLN A 1107 -9.42 19.99 -19.77
N ILE A 1108 -9.68 19.31 -20.89
CA ILE A 1108 -9.79 17.85 -20.96
C ILE A 1108 -9.07 17.35 -22.19
N HIS A 1109 -8.03 16.52 -22.01
CA HIS A 1109 -7.18 16.05 -23.10
C HIS A 1109 -6.57 17.21 -23.89
N ASP A 1110 -7.05 17.47 -25.11
CA ASP A 1110 -6.62 18.55 -25.99
C ASP A 1110 -7.79 19.55 -26.24
N GLU A 1111 -8.89 19.42 -25.49
CA GLU A 1111 -10.10 20.25 -25.53
C GLU A 1111 -10.09 21.31 -24.43
N LEU A 1112 -10.40 22.56 -24.81
CA LEU A 1112 -10.69 23.68 -23.91
C LEU A 1112 -12.17 24.03 -23.98
N LEU A 1113 -12.80 24.20 -22.82
CA LEU A 1113 -14.20 24.57 -22.70
C LEU A 1113 -14.33 25.95 -22.04
N PHE A 1114 -15.23 26.75 -22.60
CA PHE A 1114 -15.53 28.11 -22.15
C PHE A 1114 -17.05 28.29 -21.98
N GLU A 1115 -17.43 29.27 -21.17
CA GLU A 1115 -18.78 29.83 -21.17
C GLU A 1115 -18.69 31.34 -21.47
N ALA A 1116 -19.59 31.85 -22.31
CA ALA A 1116 -19.63 33.25 -22.68
C ALA A 1116 -21.09 33.76 -22.81
N PRO A 1117 -21.34 35.06 -22.55
CA PRO A 1117 -22.60 35.70 -22.93
C PRO A 1117 -22.90 35.52 -24.42
N ALA A 1118 -24.17 35.42 -24.79
CA ALA A 1118 -24.57 35.16 -26.17
C ALA A 1118 -24.04 36.21 -27.19
N ASN A 1119 -23.83 37.45 -26.76
CA ASN A 1119 -23.28 38.53 -27.58
C ASN A 1119 -21.75 38.52 -27.72
N GLU A 1120 -21.03 37.75 -26.90
CA GLU A 1120 -19.56 37.65 -26.94
C GLU A 1120 -19.05 36.40 -27.67
N VAL A 1121 -19.94 35.44 -27.99
CA VAL A 1121 -19.55 34.11 -28.53
C VAL A 1121 -18.61 34.21 -29.74
N GLU A 1122 -18.93 35.03 -30.74
CA GLU A 1122 -18.09 35.18 -31.95
C GLU A 1122 -16.73 35.81 -31.66
N GLN A 1123 -16.67 36.77 -30.73
CA GLN A 1123 -15.42 37.39 -30.30
C GLN A 1123 -14.54 36.36 -29.57
N VAL A 1124 -15.12 35.59 -28.65
CA VAL A 1124 -14.42 34.55 -27.90
C VAL A 1124 -13.92 33.45 -28.83
N ILE A 1125 -14.73 33.00 -29.79
CA ILE A 1125 -14.31 32.02 -30.81
C ILE A 1125 -13.11 32.54 -31.60
N THR A 1126 -13.09 33.83 -31.96
CA THR A 1126 -11.97 34.45 -32.67
C THR A 1126 -10.71 34.45 -31.82
N ILE A 1127 -10.79 34.91 -30.57
CA ILE A 1127 -9.66 34.92 -29.62
C ILE A 1127 -9.10 33.50 -29.42
N VAL A 1128 -9.98 32.54 -29.11
CA VAL A 1128 -9.61 31.15 -28.85
C VAL A 1128 -8.95 30.53 -30.08
N ARG A 1129 -9.49 30.76 -31.28
CA ARG A 1129 -8.89 30.27 -32.54
C ARG A 1129 -7.48 30.80 -32.74
N GLU A 1130 -7.30 32.12 -32.68
CA GLU A 1130 -5.99 32.75 -32.87
C GLU A 1130 -4.94 32.20 -31.87
N CYS A 1131 -5.31 32.11 -30.60
CA CYS A 1131 -4.40 31.69 -29.54
C CYS A 1131 -4.09 30.19 -29.59
N MET A 1132 -5.04 29.33 -30.02
CA MET A 1132 -4.82 27.88 -30.13
C MET A 1132 -4.14 27.47 -31.44
N GLU A 1133 -4.30 28.24 -32.52
CA GLU A 1133 -3.62 27.95 -33.79
C GLU A 1133 -2.17 28.47 -33.82
N GLN A 1134 -1.83 29.48 -33.01
CA GLN A 1134 -0.49 30.08 -32.92
C GLN A 1134 0.09 30.21 -31.49
N PRO A 1135 -0.04 29.21 -30.59
CA PRO A 1135 0.53 29.25 -29.24
C PRO A 1135 2.06 29.10 -29.21
N TYR A 1136 2.63 28.51 -30.27
CA TYR A 1136 4.05 28.28 -30.44
C TYR A 1136 4.38 28.11 -31.93
N GLU A 1137 5.57 28.52 -32.36
CA GLU A 1137 6.00 28.40 -33.75
C GLU A 1137 6.39 26.94 -34.08
N LEU A 1138 5.51 26.23 -34.79
CA LEU A 1138 5.74 24.86 -35.25
C LEU A 1138 6.02 24.82 -36.76
N ALA A 1139 6.62 23.72 -37.23
CA ALA A 1139 6.93 23.52 -38.65
C ALA A 1139 5.66 23.28 -39.50
N VAL A 1140 4.57 22.90 -38.84
CA VAL A 1140 3.25 22.65 -39.41
C VAL A 1140 2.22 23.51 -38.65
N PRO A 1141 1.18 24.01 -39.32
CA PRO A 1141 0.15 24.80 -38.66
C PRO A 1141 -0.59 23.95 -37.60
N LEU A 1142 -1.04 24.54 -36.50
CA LEU A 1142 -2.05 23.91 -35.64
C LEU A 1142 -3.44 24.22 -36.19
N LYS A 1143 -4.39 23.33 -35.96
CA LYS A 1143 -5.79 23.49 -36.37
C LYS A 1143 -6.70 23.18 -35.20
N VAL A 1144 -7.72 24.01 -35.01
CA VAL A 1144 -8.70 23.87 -33.93
C VAL A 1144 -10.11 23.80 -34.49
N ASP A 1145 -10.85 22.79 -34.05
CA ASP A 1145 -12.27 22.65 -34.32
C ASP A 1145 -13.02 23.30 -33.15
N ILE A 1146 -13.88 24.28 -33.45
CA ILE A 1146 -14.60 25.06 -32.43
C ILE A 1146 -16.11 24.97 -32.70
N GLY A 1147 -16.86 24.58 -31.66
CA GLY A 1147 -18.32 24.55 -31.68
C GLY A 1147 -18.91 25.30 -30.48
N ALA A 1148 -20.16 25.75 -30.62
CA ALA A 1148 -20.88 26.47 -29.58
C ALA A 1148 -22.29 25.91 -29.40
N GLY A 1149 -22.74 25.79 -28.15
CA GLY A 1149 -24.01 25.13 -27.84
C GLY A 1149 -24.55 25.43 -26.44
N LYS A 1150 -25.78 25.00 -26.20
CA LYS A 1150 -26.46 25.16 -24.89
C LYS A 1150 -26.12 24.07 -23.88
N SER A 1151 -25.36 23.05 -24.30
CA SER A 1151 -24.77 22.04 -23.44
C SER A 1151 -23.42 21.62 -23.99
N TRP A 1152 -22.59 20.96 -23.17
CA TRP A 1152 -21.28 20.51 -23.62
C TRP A 1152 -21.39 19.54 -24.80
N ALA A 1153 -22.39 18.66 -24.80
CA ALA A 1153 -22.67 17.76 -25.92
C ALA A 1153 -23.14 18.44 -27.21
N ALA A 1154 -23.62 19.69 -27.15
CA ALA A 1154 -24.02 20.44 -28.34
C ALA A 1154 -22.89 21.34 -28.86
N ALA A 1155 -21.99 21.75 -27.98
CA ALA A 1155 -20.79 22.52 -28.35
C ALA A 1155 -19.69 21.62 -28.93
N HIS A 1156 -19.57 20.39 -28.42
CA HIS A 1156 -18.69 19.32 -28.91
C HIS A 1156 -19.35 18.55 -30.05
#